data_AF-A0A1E8CMX3-F1
#
_entry.id   AF-A0A1E8CMX3-F1
#
_cell.length_a   1.000
_cell.length_b   1.000
_cell.length_c   1.000
_cell.angle_alpha   90.00
_cell.angle_beta   90.00
_cell.angle_gamma   90.00
#
_symmetry.space_group_name_H-M   'P 1'
#
loop_
_entity.id
_entity.type
_entity.pdbx_description
1 polymer ?
#
loop_
_entity_poly.entity_id
_entity_poly.type
_entity_poly.pdbx_seq_one_letter_code
_entity_poly.pdbx_strand_id
1 'polypeptide(L)'
;MRLLSLTLLLLAPLTTQAQPFDLQAHRGGIGLVTESTLEAFANALALGVSTLELDTQVSEDGYVVVTHDRQVLPHRCLDTQPATPDDPDFPYVGKYIKDLHWDQIRTLDCGSQRAEPHTDQRTVPGARLALLSEVFDLVKRHQAYDVMLNIETKVEAGAPHETAPRDQFVAAVIDQIYHHRMHRQVSIQSFDWGALMRVKALAPELPIVALSNAQSFLQCGEPGASPWTGGIDMDDFDCNLPAAAASFGANAISPVHGLPQNGVIADNDYQPFTTTDMVRQAHALNMEVITWTINDTATMAHLIGIGVDGIITDYPDRLRQVMGSQNMLLPPSHEAPAVTDSIDVVETGILALQQQMTEGSLTAVQLVERYLKRIEAYDQQGPQLNAILRLNDNALSQARALDAERQRRGPRSLLHGIPVVIKDNYNTTDMPTTGASRSLADFVPNQQATQVQLLRDAGAIVLAKTNLHEFAYGITSISSLGGQTRNPYDPRYVPGGSSGGTAAAVAASFATAGMGSDTCGSIRIPAAFNNLVGLRPSKGLSSIHGIMPLSHTQDVAGPLARSITDLAIVLDLTTGFDPQDGDTEVMRDREPMLFSPALGSASLQGIRIGRLDAYLVDAEPAVQALIEQAFTQLQTLGAEVVSMSIPDMAALISNSGLIGHEFETDLNTYLQTFSSTDYPTLEAIVDSGLYHDAVAPLLTRSAAAEQDPQRYHAAMAARDDLKQAINTAMDAQQLDLIAYPPISAMPVLTGENQPGNNCSLSGNSGFPALSLPIGFSDTGLPMGLELLGRYLSDVELLALGYAIEQSWPQRRAPATTP
;
A
#
# COMPACT_ATOMS: atom_id res chain seq x y z
N MET A 1 37.75 -15.72 37.18
CA MET A 1 37.11 -15.00 38.29
C MET A 1 37.60 -13.55 38.31
N ARG A 2 36.87 -12.65 37.65
CA ARG A 2 36.94 -11.19 37.85
C ARG A 2 35.49 -10.69 37.82
N LEU A 3 35.05 -10.09 38.92
CA LEU A 3 33.72 -9.49 39.07
C LEU A 3 33.63 -8.23 38.22
N LEU A 4 32.56 -8.09 37.43
CA LEU A 4 32.12 -6.83 36.83
C LEU A 4 30.94 -6.29 37.66
N SER A 5 31.14 -5.10 38.22
CA SER A 5 30.12 -4.30 38.87
C SER A 5 29.18 -3.71 37.83
N LEU A 6 27.87 -3.94 38.01
CA LEU A 6 26.80 -3.36 37.21
C LEU A 6 26.47 -1.96 37.75
N THR A 7 26.77 -0.91 36.98
CA THR A 7 26.36 0.46 37.30
C THR A 7 25.02 0.72 36.63
N LEU A 8 23.96 0.89 37.43
CA LEU A 8 22.61 1.24 36.98
C LEU A 8 22.62 2.69 36.45
N LEU A 9 22.41 2.89 35.15
CA LEU A 9 22.06 4.21 34.61
C LEU A 9 20.58 4.47 34.88
N LEU A 10 20.28 5.52 35.64
CA LEU A 10 18.95 6.10 35.78
C LEU A 10 18.55 6.73 34.44
N LEU A 11 17.57 6.12 33.76
CA LEU A 11 16.87 6.73 32.63
C LEU A 11 16.11 7.96 33.12
N ALA A 12 16.42 9.13 32.56
CA ALA A 12 15.58 10.31 32.69
C ALA A 12 14.23 10.04 31.98
N PRO A 13 13.10 10.53 32.52
CA PRO A 13 11.82 10.34 31.87
C PRO A 13 11.83 11.07 30.53
N LEU A 14 11.51 10.33 29.47
CA LEU A 14 11.16 10.88 28.16
C LEU A 14 10.09 11.96 28.38
N THR A 15 10.37 13.18 27.95
CA THR A 15 9.36 14.23 27.83
C THR A 15 8.27 13.71 26.90
N THR A 16 7.10 13.41 27.45
CA THR A 16 5.88 13.13 26.69
C THR A 16 5.59 14.37 25.84
N GLN A 17 5.91 14.30 24.56
CA GLN A 17 5.43 15.27 23.58
C GLN A 17 3.90 15.26 23.68
N ALA A 18 3.30 16.40 24.05
CA ALA A 18 1.84 16.51 24.14
C ALA A 18 1.23 16.11 22.79
N GLN A 19 0.21 15.26 22.81
CA GLN A 19 -0.52 14.87 21.61
C GLN A 19 -1.05 16.14 20.91
N PRO A 20 -0.99 16.23 19.56
CA PRO A 20 -1.63 17.31 18.82
C PRO A 20 -3.13 17.34 19.11
N PHE A 21 -3.72 18.53 19.18
CA PHE A 21 -5.16 18.68 19.41
C PHE A 21 -5.96 18.13 18.23
N ASP A 22 -6.99 17.34 18.52
CA ASP A 22 -7.76 16.63 17.51
C ASP A 22 -8.90 17.48 16.95
N LEU A 23 -8.70 17.95 15.73
CA LEU A 23 -9.69 18.62 14.90
C LEU A 23 -10.40 17.58 14.02
N GLN A 24 -11.64 17.23 14.38
CA GLN A 24 -12.44 16.28 13.60
C GLN A 24 -13.47 16.99 12.71
N ALA A 25 -13.47 16.66 11.41
CA ALA A 25 -14.49 17.13 10.47
C ALA A 25 -15.73 16.21 10.52
N HIS A 26 -16.79 16.65 11.18
CA HIS A 26 -18.05 15.90 11.33
C HIS A 26 -18.68 15.63 9.96
N ARG A 27 -18.75 14.35 9.59
CA ARG A 27 -19.26 13.86 8.28
C ARG A 27 -18.62 14.53 7.07
N GLY A 28 -17.31 14.80 7.17
CA GLY A 28 -16.55 15.52 6.14
C GLY A 28 -16.69 17.05 6.20
N GLY A 29 -17.21 17.60 7.31
CA GLY A 29 -17.45 19.03 7.49
C GLY A 29 -18.76 19.45 6.83
N ILE A 30 -19.87 18.87 7.29
CA ILE A 30 -21.24 19.12 6.78
C ILE A 30 -21.58 20.62 6.68
N GLY A 31 -21.00 21.49 7.50
CA GLY A 31 -21.21 22.93 7.39
C GLY A 31 -20.67 23.57 6.11
N LEU A 32 -19.76 22.89 5.40
CA LEU A 32 -19.04 23.41 4.23
C LEU A 32 -19.47 22.74 2.93
N VAL A 33 -19.61 21.41 2.94
CA VAL A 33 -19.97 20.59 1.76
C VAL A 33 -21.02 19.57 2.18
N THR A 34 -21.91 19.17 1.27
CA THR A 34 -22.94 18.16 1.57
C THR A 34 -22.36 16.88 2.16
N GLU A 35 -22.86 16.49 3.33
CA GLU A 35 -22.34 15.39 4.17
C GLU A 35 -22.27 14.04 3.46
N SER A 36 -21.44 13.14 4.00
CA SER A 36 -21.39 11.72 3.61
C SER A 36 -21.09 11.47 2.13
N THR A 37 -20.60 12.50 1.42
CA THR A 37 -20.10 12.43 0.04
C THR A 37 -18.58 12.36 0.03
N LEU A 38 -17.99 11.75 -1.01
CA LEU A 38 -16.54 11.71 -1.16
C LEU A 38 -15.95 13.13 -1.29
N GLU A 39 -16.68 14.06 -1.90
CA GLU A 39 -16.28 15.46 -2.04
C GLU A 39 -16.21 16.20 -0.70
N ALA A 40 -17.07 15.89 0.27
CA ALA A 40 -16.98 16.47 1.61
C ALA A 40 -15.71 16.00 2.34
N PHE A 41 -15.46 14.68 2.34
CA PHE A 41 -14.24 14.14 2.93
C PHE A 41 -12.98 14.65 2.21
N ALA A 42 -12.98 14.75 0.89
CA ALA A 42 -11.88 15.31 0.11
C ALA A 42 -11.62 16.79 0.46
N ASN A 43 -12.69 17.56 0.65
CA ASN A 43 -12.59 18.95 1.09
C ASN A 43 -11.99 19.06 2.50
N ALA A 44 -12.36 18.17 3.43
CA ALA A 44 -11.77 18.13 4.76
C ALA A 44 -10.27 17.78 4.72
N LEU A 45 -9.87 16.80 3.91
CA LEU A 45 -8.46 16.45 3.69
C LEU A 45 -7.66 17.63 3.13
N ALA A 46 -8.16 18.30 2.10
CA ALA A 46 -7.50 19.46 1.50
C ALA A 46 -7.46 20.68 2.44
N LEU A 47 -8.48 20.88 3.27
CA LEU A 47 -8.48 21.92 4.30
C LEU A 47 -7.40 21.66 5.37
N GLY A 48 -7.14 20.40 5.67
CA GLY A 48 -6.22 19.90 6.68
C GLY A 48 -6.93 19.66 8.01
N VAL A 49 -7.19 18.40 8.32
CA VAL A 49 -7.82 17.97 9.56
C VAL A 49 -7.02 16.81 10.14
N SER A 50 -7.06 16.61 11.45
CA SER A 50 -6.40 15.44 12.05
C SER A 50 -7.27 14.19 11.91
N THR A 51 -8.59 14.36 11.88
CA THR A 51 -9.54 13.25 11.84
C THR A 51 -10.72 13.53 10.92
N LEU A 52 -11.07 12.54 10.09
CA LEU A 52 -12.36 12.47 9.43
C LEU A 52 -13.32 11.75 10.37
N GLU A 53 -14.34 12.46 10.83
CA GLU A 53 -15.43 11.84 11.56
C GLU A 53 -16.50 11.41 10.55
N LEU A 54 -17.03 10.20 10.70
CA LEU A 54 -18.08 9.69 9.82
C LEU A 54 -19.01 8.72 10.50
N ASP A 55 -20.27 8.83 10.14
CA ASP A 55 -21.32 7.93 10.56
C ASP A 55 -21.51 6.79 9.56
N THR A 56 -21.86 5.61 10.07
CA THR A 56 -22.15 4.46 9.22
C THR A 56 -23.52 3.86 9.49
N GLN A 57 -24.07 3.19 8.49
CA GLN A 57 -25.17 2.24 8.55
C GLN A 57 -24.78 0.98 7.77
N VAL A 58 -25.51 -0.12 7.97
CA VAL A 58 -25.27 -1.38 7.24
C VAL A 58 -26.51 -1.74 6.42
N SER A 59 -26.30 -1.96 5.12
CA SER A 59 -27.35 -2.34 4.17
C SER A 59 -27.83 -3.79 4.38
N GLU A 60 -28.94 -4.17 3.73
CA GLU A 60 -29.48 -5.54 3.80
C GLU A 60 -28.45 -6.60 3.37
N ASP A 61 -27.68 -6.29 2.32
CA ASP A 61 -26.61 -7.13 1.77
C ASP A 61 -25.24 -6.93 2.45
N GLY A 62 -25.20 -6.22 3.58
CA GLY A 62 -24.03 -6.15 4.46
C GLY A 62 -22.98 -5.10 4.10
N TYR A 63 -23.27 -4.19 3.17
CA TYR A 63 -22.37 -3.08 2.86
C TYR A 63 -22.40 -2.02 3.95
N VAL A 64 -21.23 -1.49 4.30
CA VAL A 64 -21.10 -0.38 5.25
C VAL A 64 -21.22 0.94 4.49
N VAL A 65 -22.38 1.57 4.63
CA VAL A 65 -22.74 2.83 3.96
C VAL A 65 -22.42 3.99 4.89
N VAL A 66 -21.73 5.01 4.39
CA VAL A 66 -21.45 6.24 5.12
C VAL A 66 -22.70 7.11 5.09
N THR A 67 -23.41 7.17 6.21
CA THR A 67 -24.61 7.98 6.41
C THR A 67 -24.94 8.03 7.89
N HIS A 68 -25.41 9.18 8.35
CA HIS A 68 -25.92 9.34 9.70
C HIS A 68 -27.28 8.67 9.89
N ASP A 69 -28.18 8.92 8.95
CA ASP A 69 -29.59 8.62 9.12
C ASP A 69 -29.86 7.15 8.81
N ARG A 70 -30.55 6.48 9.74
CA ARG A 70 -31.00 5.09 9.57
C ARG A 70 -32.07 4.94 8.48
N GLN A 71 -32.76 6.02 8.15
CA GLN A 71 -33.70 6.12 7.03
C GLN A 71 -33.18 7.07 5.96
N VAL A 72 -33.50 6.79 4.70
CA VAL A 72 -33.26 7.72 3.59
C VAL A 72 -34.24 8.88 3.70
N LEU A 73 -33.78 10.07 4.13
CA LEU A 73 -34.66 11.20 4.39
C LEU A 73 -34.93 12.04 3.11
N PRO A 74 -36.19 12.44 2.84
CA PRO A 74 -36.57 13.18 1.62
C PRO A 74 -36.04 14.62 1.53
N HIS A 75 -35.52 15.15 2.64
CA HIS A 75 -34.87 16.46 2.70
C HIS A 75 -33.33 16.35 2.69
N ARG A 76 -32.80 15.13 2.55
CA ARG A 76 -31.37 14.83 2.34
C ARG A 76 -31.08 14.17 1.00
N CYS A 77 -31.95 13.27 0.55
CA CYS A 77 -31.74 12.45 -0.64
C CYS A 77 -32.94 12.51 -1.60
N LEU A 78 -32.62 12.34 -2.88
CA LEU A 78 -33.57 12.26 -3.99
C LEU A 78 -33.48 10.88 -4.66
N ASP A 79 -34.64 10.27 -4.91
CA ASP A 79 -34.76 9.15 -5.84
C ASP A 79 -34.45 9.63 -7.27
N THR A 80 -33.50 8.97 -7.95
CA THR A 80 -33.16 9.30 -9.35
C THR A 80 -33.74 8.29 -10.33
N GLN A 81 -33.51 7.00 -10.08
CA GLN A 81 -33.94 5.88 -10.91
C GLN A 81 -33.97 4.59 -10.08
N PRO A 82 -34.79 3.59 -10.45
CA PRO A 82 -34.73 2.30 -9.79
C PRO A 82 -33.44 1.54 -10.16
N ALA A 83 -32.94 0.70 -9.26
CA ALA A 83 -31.77 -0.16 -9.46
C ALA A 83 -31.97 -1.16 -10.60
N THR A 84 -33.21 -1.62 -10.79
CA THR A 84 -33.64 -2.39 -11.96
C THR A 84 -34.99 -1.86 -12.48
N PRO A 85 -35.33 -2.01 -13.78
CA PRO A 85 -36.55 -1.43 -14.34
C PRO A 85 -37.86 -1.75 -13.62
N ASP A 86 -37.94 -2.91 -12.95
CA ASP A 86 -39.12 -3.42 -12.25
C ASP A 86 -38.89 -3.62 -10.74
N ASP A 87 -37.95 -2.86 -10.16
CA ASP A 87 -37.65 -2.96 -8.73
C ASP A 87 -38.90 -2.59 -7.89
N PRO A 88 -39.50 -3.56 -7.15
CA PRO A 88 -40.71 -3.33 -6.38
C PRO A 88 -40.49 -2.39 -5.20
N ASP A 89 -39.23 -2.18 -4.82
CA ASP A 89 -38.85 -1.35 -3.70
C ASP A 89 -38.64 0.13 -4.07
N PHE A 90 -38.72 0.51 -5.33
CA PHE A 90 -38.68 1.91 -5.72
C PHE A 90 -40.05 2.59 -5.50
N PRO A 91 -40.13 3.81 -4.91
CA PRO A 91 -39.05 4.70 -4.47
C PRO A 91 -38.37 4.27 -3.16
N TYR A 92 -37.08 4.58 -3.03
CA TYR A 92 -36.27 4.19 -1.87
C TYR A 92 -36.27 5.23 -0.75
N VAL A 93 -36.51 6.51 -1.06
CA VAL A 93 -36.64 7.56 -0.04
C VAL A 93 -37.78 7.22 0.93
N GLY A 94 -37.49 7.30 2.23
CA GLY A 94 -38.38 6.92 3.33
C GLY A 94 -38.17 5.50 3.87
N LYS A 95 -37.30 4.70 3.25
CA LYS A 95 -36.96 3.35 3.71
C LYS A 95 -35.73 3.35 4.61
N TYR A 96 -35.60 2.29 5.41
CA TYR A 96 -34.41 2.06 6.24
C TYR A 96 -33.25 1.56 5.40
N ILE A 97 -32.03 2.01 5.71
CA ILE A 97 -30.80 1.57 5.04
C ILE A 97 -30.64 0.05 5.14
N LYS A 98 -30.94 -0.53 6.31
CA LYS A 98 -30.83 -1.97 6.57
C LYS A 98 -31.82 -2.85 5.79
N ASP A 99 -32.85 -2.24 5.19
CA ASP A 99 -33.88 -2.92 4.39
C ASP A 99 -33.69 -2.61 2.89
N LEU A 100 -32.56 -1.99 2.51
CA LEU A 100 -32.20 -1.70 1.13
C LEU A 100 -30.91 -2.43 0.78
N HIS A 101 -30.81 -2.88 -0.46
CA HIS A 101 -29.57 -3.36 -1.04
C HIS A 101 -28.67 -2.20 -1.48
N TRP A 102 -27.36 -2.44 -1.52
CA TRP A 102 -26.41 -1.39 -1.91
C TRP A 102 -26.65 -0.83 -3.32
N ASP A 103 -27.02 -1.69 -4.29
CA ASP A 103 -27.29 -1.21 -5.65
C ASP A 103 -28.55 -0.33 -5.75
N GLN A 104 -29.47 -0.42 -4.80
CA GLN A 104 -30.58 0.53 -4.62
C GLN A 104 -30.09 1.85 -4.00
N ILE A 105 -29.35 1.76 -2.90
CA ILE A 105 -28.83 2.94 -2.17
C ILE A 105 -27.96 3.81 -3.08
N ARG A 106 -27.10 3.20 -3.91
CA ARG A 106 -26.19 3.91 -4.82
C ARG A 106 -26.90 4.66 -5.96
N THR A 107 -28.21 4.49 -6.13
CA THR A 107 -29.00 5.30 -7.09
C THR A 107 -29.40 6.66 -6.52
N LEU A 108 -29.34 6.85 -5.20
CA LEU A 108 -29.79 8.07 -4.54
C LEU A 108 -28.84 9.24 -4.80
N ASP A 109 -29.40 10.40 -5.13
CA ASP A 109 -28.68 11.68 -5.12
C ASP A 109 -28.86 12.33 -3.75
N CYS A 110 -27.82 12.24 -2.92
CA CYS A 110 -27.79 12.83 -1.58
C CYS A 110 -26.87 14.06 -1.51
N GLY A 111 -26.34 14.50 -2.65
CA GLY A 111 -25.47 15.68 -2.76
C GLY A 111 -26.19 16.95 -3.18
N SER A 112 -27.34 16.83 -3.87
CA SER A 112 -28.12 17.96 -4.38
C SER A 112 -28.89 18.73 -3.31
N GLN A 113 -29.30 18.08 -2.22
CA GLN A 113 -30.07 18.73 -1.16
C GLN A 113 -29.17 19.28 -0.06
N ARG A 114 -29.55 20.44 0.47
CA ARG A 114 -28.82 21.11 1.54
C ARG A 114 -29.31 20.64 2.90
N ALA A 115 -28.35 20.44 3.79
CA ALA A 115 -28.57 20.27 5.21
C ALA A 115 -29.08 21.57 5.85
N GLU A 116 -30.32 21.62 6.33
CA GLU A 116 -30.71 22.68 7.27
C GLU A 116 -30.03 22.43 8.62
N PRO A 117 -29.44 23.44 9.30
CA PRO A 117 -29.50 24.89 9.04
C PRO A 117 -28.30 25.49 8.27
N HIS A 118 -27.52 24.68 7.54
CA HIS A 118 -26.25 25.10 6.92
C HIS A 118 -26.44 25.90 5.62
N THR A 119 -26.89 27.14 5.73
CA THR A 119 -27.28 27.99 4.59
C THR A 119 -26.16 28.28 3.59
N ASP A 120 -24.90 28.21 4.01
CA ASP A 120 -23.73 28.44 3.16
C ASP A 120 -23.08 27.15 2.64
N GLN A 121 -23.65 25.99 2.99
CA GLN A 121 -23.16 24.69 2.53
C GLN A 121 -23.18 24.63 0.99
N ARG A 122 -22.03 24.23 0.43
CA ARG A 122 -21.88 23.93 -1.00
C ARG A 122 -22.47 22.55 -1.28
N THR A 123 -23.48 22.51 -2.14
CA THR A 123 -24.04 21.24 -2.62
C THR A 123 -23.15 20.61 -3.68
N VAL A 124 -23.26 19.29 -3.82
CA VAL A 124 -22.55 18.48 -4.83
C VAL A 124 -23.60 17.73 -5.65
N PRO A 125 -24.25 18.39 -6.62
CA PRO A 125 -25.37 17.78 -7.33
C PRO A 125 -25.00 16.45 -7.99
N GLY A 126 -25.81 15.42 -7.76
CA GLY A 126 -25.60 14.07 -8.28
C GLY A 126 -24.64 13.20 -7.44
N ALA A 127 -24.04 13.74 -6.37
CA ALA A 127 -23.23 12.93 -5.47
C ALA A 127 -24.10 11.90 -4.73
N ARG A 128 -23.55 10.71 -4.59
CA ARG A 128 -24.18 9.54 -3.96
C ARG A 128 -23.64 9.39 -2.54
N LEU A 129 -24.33 8.61 -1.71
CA LEU A 129 -23.74 8.12 -0.46
C LEU A 129 -22.48 7.31 -0.78
N ALA A 130 -21.45 7.48 0.05
CA ALA A 130 -20.20 6.72 -0.07
C ALA A 130 -20.27 5.40 0.69
N LEU A 131 -19.52 4.40 0.24
CA LEU A 131 -19.14 3.27 1.10
C LEU A 131 -17.98 3.64 2.01
N LEU A 132 -17.87 2.95 3.16
CA LEU A 132 -16.71 3.10 4.03
C LEU A 132 -15.39 2.78 3.30
N SER A 133 -15.39 1.74 2.47
CA SER A 133 -14.26 1.37 1.61
C SER A 133 -13.86 2.47 0.63
N GLU A 134 -14.82 3.24 0.10
CA GLU A 134 -14.55 4.35 -0.82
C GLU A 134 -13.90 5.54 -0.09
N VAL A 135 -14.22 5.76 1.18
CA VAL A 135 -13.53 6.75 2.03
C VAL A 135 -12.10 6.30 2.34
N PHE A 136 -11.87 5.01 2.64
CA PHE A 136 -10.51 4.47 2.81
C PHE A 136 -9.66 4.66 1.56
N ASP A 137 -10.21 4.38 0.38
CA ASP A 137 -9.51 4.58 -0.89
C ASP A 137 -9.29 6.06 -1.21
N LEU A 138 -10.18 6.96 -0.79
CA LEU A 138 -9.98 8.41 -0.85
C LEU A 138 -8.77 8.84 0.00
N VAL A 139 -8.71 8.41 1.26
CA VAL A 139 -7.60 8.72 2.18
C VAL A 139 -6.26 8.26 1.61
N LYS A 140 -6.21 7.04 1.08
CA LYS A 140 -5.01 6.51 0.42
C LYS A 140 -4.63 7.28 -0.84
N ARG A 141 -5.60 7.69 -1.67
CA ARG A 141 -5.35 8.53 -2.86
C ARG A 141 -4.75 9.88 -2.51
N HIS A 142 -5.24 10.50 -1.45
CA HIS A 142 -4.69 11.76 -0.93
C HIS A 142 -3.38 11.59 -0.15
N GLN A 143 -2.88 10.35 -0.01
CA GLN A 143 -1.71 10.01 0.80
C GLN A 143 -1.81 10.54 2.24
N ALA A 144 -3.02 10.58 2.78
CA ALA A 144 -3.34 11.13 4.09
C ALA A 144 -3.19 10.07 5.18
N TYR A 145 -2.00 9.48 5.28
CA TYR A 145 -1.73 8.34 6.17
C TYR A 145 -1.60 8.71 7.66
N ASP A 146 -1.50 10.00 7.96
CA ASP A 146 -1.49 10.61 9.29
C ASP A 146 -2.86 11.12 9.73
N VAL A 147 -3.88 11.05 8.86
CA VAL A 147 -5.27 11.43 9.19
C VAL A 147 -6.02 10.23 9.76
N MET A 148 -6.61 10.38 10.94
CA MET A 148 -7.45 9.36 11.56
C MET A 148 -8.86 9.36 10.99
N LEU A 149 -9.57 8.25 11.15
CA LEU A 149 -10.98 8.08 10.84
C LEU A 149 -11.70 7.64 12.11
N ASN A 150 -12.55 8.51 12.64
CA ASN A 150 -13.37 8.20 13.80
C ASN A 150 -14.75 7.75 13.31
N ILE A 151 -14.94 6.43 13.24
CA ILE A 151 -16.10 5.80 12.61
C ILE A 151 -17.20 5.57 13.66
N GLU A 152 -18.34 6.23 13.52
CA GLU A 152 -19.51 5.97 14.35
C GLU A 152 -20.32 4.77 13.84
N THR A 153 -20.53 3.79 14.72
CA THR A 153 -21.52 2.72 14.50
C THR A 153 -22.89 3.19 15.00
N LYS A 154 -23.78 3.60 14.07
CA LYS A 154 -25.14 4.09 14.39
C LYS A 154 -26.11 2.96 14.71
N VAL A 155 -25.76 2.11 15.67
CA VAL A 155 -26.68 1.10 16.20
C VAL A 155 -27.72 1.81 17.08
N GLU A 156 -29.00 1.67 16.72
CA GLU A 156 -30.07 2.36 17.42
C GLU A 156 -30.57 1.54 18.62
N ALA A 157 -30.01 1.80 19.80
CA ALA A 157 -30.36 1.04 21.01
C ALA A 157 -31.82 1.23 21.44
N GLY A 158 -32.41 2.42 21.19
CA GLY A 158 -33.81 2.72 21.53
C GLY A 158 -34.83 2.08 20.58
N ALA A 159 -34.42 1.72 19.37
CA ALA A 159 -35.23 1.10 18.33
C ALA A 159 -34.38 0.12 17.49
N PRO A 160 -33.93 -1.00 18.07
CA PRO A 160 -32.95 -1.89 17.44
C PRO A 160 -33.46 -2.61 16.18
N HIS A 161 -34.77 -2.50 15.92
CA HIS A 161 -35.40 -3.00 14.70
C HIS A 161 -35.32 -2.01 13.53
N GLU A 162 -34.69 -0.85 13.70
CA GLU A 162 -34.53 0.18 12.65
C GLU A 162 -33.10 0.22 12.07
N THR A 163 -32.16 -0.53 12.64
CA THR A 163 -30.76 -0.66 12.19
C THR A 163 -30.36 -2.14 12.11
N ALA A 164 -29.25 -2.45 11.44
CA ALA A 164 -28.76 -3.83 11.41
C ALA A 164 -28.46 -4.35 12.84
N PRO A 165 -28.59 -5.66 13.11
CA PRO A 165 -28.25 -6.23 14.40
C PRO A 165 -26.81 -5.87 14.80
N ARG A 166 -26.61 -5.50 16.08
CA ARG A 166 -25.33 -5.02 16.62
C ARG A 166 -24.13 -5.87 16.21
N ASP A 167 -24.23 -7.19 16.35
CA ASP A 167 -23.13 -8.10 16.01
C ASP A 167 -22.78 -8.09 14.52
N GLN A 168 -23.79 -8.08 13.64
CA GLN A 168 -23.59 -7.99 12.20
C GLN A 168 -22.98 -6.64 11.83
N PHE A 169 -23.47 -5.57 12.44
CA PHE A 169 -23.00 -4.21 12.19
C PHE A 169 -21.51 -4.08 12.51
N VAL A 170 -21.14 -4.40 13.75
CA VAL A 170 -19.75 -4.28 14.23
C VAL A 170 -18.83 -5.18 13.41
N ALA A 171 -19.23 -6.41 13.10
CA ALA A 171 -18.43 -7.31 12.27
C ALA A 171 -18.20 -6.76 10.86
N ALA A 172 -19.22 -6.18 10.22
CA ALA A 172 -19.10 -5.60 8.89
C ALA A 172 -18.11 -4.42 8.87
N VAL A 173 -18.18 -3.52 9.85
CA VAL A 173 -17.24 -2.38 9.96
C VAL A 173 -15.81 -2.87 10.19
N ILE A 174 -15.61 -3.81 11.11
CA ILE A 174 -14.31 -4.41 11.41
C ILE A 174 -13.71 -5.08 10.17
N ASP A 175 -14.51 -5.89 9.45
CA ASP A 175 -14.06 -6.57 8.25
C ASP A 175 -13.53 -5.58 7.19
N GLN A 176 -14.25 -4.47 6.96
CA GLN A 176 -13.78 -3.42 6.04
C GLN A 176 -12.45 -2.80 6.50
N ILE A 177 -12.26 -2.56 7.80
CA ILE A 177 -11.03 -1.95 8.34
C ILE A 177 -9.82 -2.84 8.08
N TYR A 178 -9.90 -4.15 8.36
CA TYR A 178 -8.78 -5.07 8.14
C TYR A 178 -8.58 -5.38 6.66
N HIS A 179 -9.67 -5.57 5.90
CA HIS A 179 -9.60 -5.82 4.45
C HIS A 179 -8.88 -4.68 3.71
N HIS A 180 -9.16 -3.43 4.10
CA HIS A 180 -8.50 -2.26 3.53
C HIS A 180 -7.22 -1.84 4.27
N ARG A 181 -6.75 -2.61 5.28
CA ARG A 181 -5.53 -2.33 6.06
C ARG A 181 -5.51 -0.94 6.72
N MET A 182 -6.65 -0.50 7.25
CA MET A 182 -6.84 0.83 7.86
C MET A 182 -6.78 0.82 9.40
N HIS A 183 -6.54 -0.32 10.03
CA HIS A 183 -6.58 -0.50 11.49
C HIS A 183 -5.66 0.44 12.29
N ARG A 184 -4.63 1.03 11.67
CA ARG A 184 -3.74 2.04 12.30
C ARG A 184 -4.27 3.47 12.24
N GLN A 185 -5.28 3.72 11.41
CA GLN A 185 -5.86 5.05 11.17
C GLN A 185 -7.32 5.12 11.61
N VAL A 186 -7.82 4.17 12.41
CA VAL A 186 -9.24 4.10 12.75
C VAL A 186 -9.45 4.05 14.26
N SER A 187 -10.38 4.85 14.76
CA SER A 187 -11.07 4.65 16.04
C SER A 187 -12.55 4.37 15.78
N ILE A 188 -13.18 3.61 16.69
CA ILE A 188 -14.63 3.34 16.62
C ILE A 188 -15.35 4.10 17.72
N GLN A 189 -16.38 4.86 17.36
CA GLN A 189 -17.25 5.54 18.30
C GLN A 189 -18.69 4.99 18.23
N SER A 190 -19.43 5.09 19.32
CA SER A 190 -20.87 4.83 19.33
C SER A 190 -21.55 5.41 20.57
N PHE A 191 -22.81 5.85 20.42
CA PHE A 191 -23.71 6.05 21.55
C PHE A 191 -24.19 4.72 22.15
N ASP A 192 -24.22 3.64 21.37
CA ASP A 192 -24.47 2.30 21.87
C ASP A 192 -23.18 1.67 22.41
N TRP A 193 -22.93 1.82 23.71
CA TRP A 193 -21.73 1.28 24.35
C TRP A 193 -21.64 -0.24 24.26
N GLY A 194 -22.78 -0.93 24.08
CA GLY A 194 -22.77 -2.37 23.82
C GLY A 194 -22.10 -2.72 22.48
N ALA A 195 -22.19 -1.84 21.47
CA ALA A 195 -21.46 -2.00 20.21
C ALA A 195 -19.94 -1.83 20.44
N LEU A 196 -19.52 -0.85 21.26
CA LEU A 196 -18.11 -0.64 21.60
C LEU A 196 -17.51 -1.82 22.38
N MET A 197 -18.26 -2.38 23.34
CA MET A 197 -17.85 -3.61 24.02
C MET A 197 -17.69 -4.78 23.05
N ARG A 198 -18.54 -4.84 22.01
CA ARG A 198 -18.42 -5.86 20.96
C ARG A 198 -17.20 -5.64 20.07
N VAL A 199 -16.88 -4.39 19.74
CA VAL A 199 -15.61 -4.03 19.06
C VAL A 199 -14.44 -4.52 19.89
N LYS A 200 -14.40 -4.22 21.20
CA LYS A 200 -13.31 -4.65 22.09
C LYS A 200 -13.12 -6.16 22.13
N ALA A 201 -14.20 -6.92 21.98
CA ALA A 201 -14.14 -8.39 21.93
C ALA A 201 -13.64 -8.95 20.60
N LEU A 202 -13.87 -8.24 19.48
CA LEU A 202 -13.52 -8.70 18.13
C LEU A 202 -12.19 -8.14 17.61
N ALA A 203 -11.84 -6.91 18.01
CA ALA A 203 -10.68 -6.15 17.58
C ALA A 203 -10.15 -5.30 18.78
N PRO A 204 -9.58 -5.94 19.81
CA PRO A 204 -9.19 -5.28 21.07
C PRO A 204 -8.15 -4.15 20.92
N GLU A 205 -7.41 -4.14 19.81
CA GLU A 205 -6.41 -3.14 19.43
C GLU A 205 -7.00 -1.85 18.88
N LEU A 206 -8.22 -1.87 18.34
CA LEU A 206 -8.87 -0.67 17.83
C LEU A 206 -9.27 0.24 18.99
N PRO A 207 -8.89 1.53 18.97
CA PRO A 207 -9.36 2.49 19.96
C PRO A 207 -10.89 2.62 19.90
N ILE A 208 -11.54 2.62 21.07
CA ILE A 208 -12.99 2.85 21.18
C ILE A 208 -13.29 4.14 21.94
N VAL A 209 -14.28 4.90 21.44
CA VAL A 209 -14.67 6.21 21.93
C VAL A 209 -16.13 6.20 22.39
N ALA A 210 -16.36 6.43 23.68
CA ALA A 210 -17.69 6.36 24.29
C ALA A 210 -18.46 7.68 24.12
N LEU A 211 -19.35 7.76 23.12
CA LEU A 211 -20.21 8.91 22.93
C LEU A 211 -21.28 8.98 24.03
N SER A 212 -21.67 10.19 24.43
CA SER A 212 -22.77 10.40 25.38
C SER A 212 -23.53 11.71 25.14
N ASN A 213 -24.84 11.68 25.37
CA ASN A 213 -25.71 12.85 25.32
C ASN A 213 -26.36 13.11 26.69
N ALA A 214 -25.51 13.35 27.69
CA ALA A 214 -25.90 13.67 29.07
C ALA A 214 -27.07 12.81 29.58
N GLN A 215 -28.06 13.43 30.23
CA GLN A 215 -29.19 12.71 30.83
C GLN A 215 -30.02 11.92 29.82
N SER A 216 -30.14 12.40 28.59
CA SER A 216 -31.00 11.77 27.57
C SER A 216 -30.59 10.33 27.30
N PHE A 217 -29.29 10.03 27.32
CA PHE A 217 -28.77 8.68 27.07
C PHE A 217 -28.17 8.01 28.29
N LEU A 218 -27.57 8.76 29.23
CA LEU A 218 -26.97 8.17 30.43
C LEU A 218 -28.03 7.74 31.46
N GLN A 219 -29.19 8.40 31.47
CA GLN A 219 -30.31 8.11 32.40
C GLN A 219 -29.88 8.01 33.88
N CYS A 220 -28.93 8.86 34.29
CA CYS A 220 -28.46 8.95 35.68
C CYS A 220 -29.63 9.20 36.65
N GLY A 221 -29.71 8.43 37.73
CA GLY A 221 -30.76 8.49 38.74
C GLY A 221 -32.10 7.87 38.32
N GLU A 222 -32.20 7.31 37.11
CA GLU A 222 -33.35 6.53 36.67
C GLU A 222 -33.14 5.04 37.00
N PRO A 223 -34.20 4.26 37.28
CA PRO A 223 -34.01 2.86 37.66
C PRO A 223 -33.45 1.97 36.54
N GLY A 224 -32.25 1.43 36.78
CA GLY A 224 -31.62 0.42 35.92
C GLY A 224 -30.79 1.00 34.78
N ALA A 225 -30.06 0.13 34.10
CA ALA A 225 -29.19 0.54 32.99
C ALA A 225 -29.98 1.10 31.80
N SER A 226 -29.48 2.22 31.27
CA SER A 226 -29.94 2.78 30.00
C SER A 226 -29.77 1.77 28.85
N PRO A 227 -30.68 1.76 27.86
CA PRO A 227 -30.50 0.96 26.65
C PRO A 227 -29.18 1.27 25.92
N TRP A 228 -28.67 2.50 26.05
CA TRP A 228 -27.48 3.01 25.36
C TRP A 228 -26.17 2.60 26.02
N THR A 229 -26.16 2.28 27.31
CA THR A 229 -24.93 2.03 28.08
C THR A 229 -24.50 0.57 28.05
N GLY A 230 -25.06 -0.24 27.15
CA GLY A 230 -24.65 -1.64 26.97
C GLY A 230 -24.89 -2.53 28.20
N GLY A 231 -25.79 -2.12 29.10
CA GLY A 231 -26.07 -2.82 30.36
C GLY A 231 -25.32 -2.26 31.58
N ILE A 232 -24.55 -1.18 31.44
CA ILE A 232 -23.97 -0.44 32.57
C ILE A 232 -25.03 0.48 33.18
N ASP A 233 -25.27 0.36 34.48
CA ASP A 233 -26.05 1.34 35.22
C ASP A 233 -25.13 2.50 35.62
N MET A 234 -25.50 3.73 35.26
CA MET A 234 -24.68 4.91 35.56
C MET A 234 -24.66 5.24 37.05
N ASP A 235 -25.67 4.78 37.81
CA ASP A 235 -25.75 5.00 39.25
C ASP A 235 -24.68 4.18 40.01
N ASP A 236 -24.20 3.06 39.44
CA ASP A 236 -23.10 2.27 40.00
C ASP A 236 -21.75 3.03 39.98
N PHE A 237 -21.69 4.14 39.24
CA PHE A 237 -20.51 4.98 39.07
C PHE A 237 -20.72 6.40 39.59
N ASP A 238 -21.71 6.66 40.45
CA ASP A 238 -22.07 8.00 40.90
C ASP A 238 -22.31 8.97 39.71
N CYS A 239 -22.82 8.44 38.59
CA CYS A 239 -22.99 9.14 37.32
C CYS A 239 -21.71 9.75 36.72
N ASN A 240 -20.56 9.21 37.11
CA ASN A 240 -19.26 9.58 36.58
C ASN A 240 -19.04 8.95 35.20
N LEU A 241 -19.29 9.73 34.14
CA LEU A 241 -19.09 9.31 32.75
C LEU A 241 -17.68 8.73 32.50
N PRO A 242 -16.57 9.43 32.84
CA PRO A 242 -15.23 8.85 32.73
C PRO A 242 -15.08 7.48 33.41
N ALA A 243 -15.55 7.33 34.66
CA ALA A 243 -15.40 6.07 35.39
C ALA A 243 -16.21 4.93 34.75
N ALA A 244 -17.44 5.21 34.32
CA ALA A 244 -18.28 4.24 33.63
C ALA A 244 -17.67 3.80 32.29
N ALA A 245 -17.15 4.74 31.49
CA ALA A 245 -16.48 4.44 30.23
C ALA A 245 -15.19 3.63 30.41
N ALA A 246 -14.39 3.96 31.42
CA ALA A 246 -13.18 3.22 31.76
C ALA A 246 -13.46 1.77 32.18
N SER A 247 -14.66 1.49 32.74
CA SER A 247 -15.02 0.14 33.23
C SER A 247 -15.05 -0.92 32.12
N PHE A 248 -15.27 -0.53 30.86
CA PHE A 248 -15.22 -1.42 29.70
C PHE A 248 -14.01 -1.16 28.78
N GLY A 249 -13.06 -0.33 29.23
CA GLY A 249 -11.79 -0.09 28.55
C GLY A 249 -11.89 0.88 27.37
N ALA A 250 -12.74 1.90 27.46
CA ALA A 250 -12.74 2.99 26.49
C ALA A 250 -11.41 3.75 26.47
N ASN A 251 -11.01 4.20 25.27
CA ASN A 251 -9.80 5.00 25.06
C ASN A 251 -10.09 6.51 25.19
N ALA A 252 -11.32 6.91 24.89
CA ALA A 252 -11.77 8.28 25.01
C ALA A 252 -13.26 8.34 25.37
N ILE A 253 -13.69 9.45 25.95
CA ILE A 253 -15.10 9.80 26.04
C ILE A 253 -15.42 10.92 25.05
N SER A 254 -16.60 10.87 24.48
CA SER A 254 -17.12 11.91 23.60
C SER A 254 -18.44 12.49 24.11
N PRO A 255 -18.38 13.42 25.08
CA PRO A 255 -19.57 14.03 25.66
C PRO A 255 -20.10 15.21 24.85
N VAL A 256 -21.42 15.44 24.96
CA VAL A 256 -22.02 16.71 24.59
C VAL A 256 -21.36 17.87 25.36
N HIS A 257 -21.15 19.01 24.70
CA HIS A 257 -20.47 20.13 25.35
C HIS A 257 -21.32 20.79 26.46
N GLY A 258 -22.64 20.89 26.26
CA GLY A 258 -23.56 21.49 27.23
C GLY A 258 -25.03 21.32 26.86
N LEU A 259 -25.89 21.89 27.70
CA LEU A 259 -27.35 21.84 27.58
C LEU A 259 -27.92 23.26 27.44
N PRO A 260 -28.88 23.51 26.53
CA PRO A 260 -29.37 22.57 25.51
C PRO A 260 -28.25 22.20 24.51
N GLN A 261 -28.36 21.02 23.87
CA GLN A 261 -27.31 20.44 23.01
C GLN A 261 -26.83 21.39 21.89
N ASN A 262 -27.71 22.27 21.37
CA ASN A 262 -27.38 23.23 20.31
C ASN A 262 -27.12 24.66 20.84
N GLY A 263 -27.05 24.84 22.16
CA GLY A 263 -26.78 26.14 22.77
C GLY A 263 -25.31 26.55 22.58
N VAL A 264 -25.01 27.82 22.81
CA VAL A 264 -23.63 28.32 22.83
C VAL A 264 -23.29 28.85 24.21
N ILE A 265 -22.00 28.90 24.57
CA ILE A 265 -21.58 29.33 25.92
C ILE A 265 -22.00 30.77 26.29
N ALA A 266 -22.33 31.59 25.28
CA ALA A 266 -22.84 32.94 25.49
C ALA A 266 -24.34 32.98 25.86
N ASP A 267 -25.07 31.88 25.74
CA ASP A 267 -26.49 31.82 26.03
C ASP A 267 -26.75 31.79 27.54
N ASN A 268 -27.80 32.49 27.98
CA ASN A 268 -28.10 32.64 29.42
C ASN A 268 -28.55 31.32 30.08
N ASP A 269 -29.12 30.40 29.30
CA ASP A 269 -29.61 29.09 29.74
C ASP A 269 -28.61 27.96 29.46
N TYR A 270 -27.43 28.27 28.91
CA TYR A 270 -26.37 27.29 28.67
C TYR A 270 -25.82 26.72 29.99
N GLN A 271 -25.87 25.40 30.12
CA GLN A 271 -25.28 24.66 31.22
C GLN A 271 -24.17 23.75 30.70
N PRO A 272 -22.90 23.94 31.10
CA PRO A 272 -21.82 23.07 30.67
C PRO A 272 -22.02 21.66 31.22
N PHE A 273 -22.03 20.66 30.33
CA PHE A 273 -22.00 19.26 30.71
C PHE A 273 -20.55 18.77 30.75
N THR A 274 -19.76 19.14 29.73
CA THR A 274 -18.32 18.94 29.75
C THR A 274 -17.67 20.01 30.63
N THR A 275 -16.95 19.58 31.67
CA THR A 275 -16.34 20.46 32.66
C THR A 275 -14.87 20.15 32.85
N THR A 276 -14.10 21.10 33.40
CA THR A 276 -12.69 20.89 33.77
C THR A 276 -12.52 19.68 34.71
N ASP A 277 -13.48 19.40 35.59
CA ASP A 277 -13.43 18.26 36.50
C ASP A 277 -13.60 16.93 35.76
N MET A 278 -14.52 16.87 34.79
CA MET A 278 -14.69 15.70 33.93
C MET A 278 -13.41 15.43 33.10
N VAL A 279 -12.82 16.47 32.51
CA VAL A 279 -11.56 16.38 31.76
C VAL A 279 -10.44 15.82 32.64
N ARG A 280 -10.26 16.39 33.84
CA ARG A 280 -9.25 15.89 34.80
C ARG A 280 -9.48 14.44 35.21
N GLN A 281 -10.74 14.01 35.35
CA GLN A 281 -11.08 12.63 35.71
C GLN A 281 -10.80 11.66 34.54
N ALA A 282 -11.13 12.04 33.31
CA ALA A 282 -10.80 11.25 32.12
C ALA A 282 -9.28 11.10 31.95
N HIS A 283 -8.52 12.20 32.04
CA HIS A 283 -7.07 12.16 31.96
C HIS A 283 -6.43 11.33 33.08
N ALA A 284 -6.98 11.36 34.30
CA ALA A 284 -6.52 10.50 35.41
C ALA A 284 -6.75 9.00 35.14
N LEU A 285 -7.64 8.66 34.22
CA LEU A 285 -7.92 7.31 33.74
C LEU A 285 -7.20 6.99 32.41
N ASN A 286 -6.29 7.87 31.95
CA ASN A 286 -5.63 7.80 30.64
C ASN A 286 -6.60 7.75 29.46
N MET A 287 -7.72 8.49 29.55
CA MET A 287 -8.67 8.65 28.46
C MET A 287 -8.69 10.08 27.94
N GLU A 288 -8.82 10.23 26.63
CA GLU A 288 -9.02 11.52 25.97
C GLU A 288 -10.47 12.01 26.09
N VAL A 289 -10.69 13.31 25.92
CA VAL A 289 -12.01 13.95 25.88
C VAL A 289 -12.20 14.67 24.55
N ILE A 290 -13.12 14.18 23.73
CA ILE A 290 -13.41 14.69 22.38
C ILE A 290 -14.85 15.16 22.32
N THR A 291 -15.11 16.46 22.33
CA THR A 291 -16.50 16.98 22.45
C THR A 291 -17.21 17.13 21.11
N TRP A 292 -18.54 16.94 21.09
CA TRP A 292 -19.38 17.05 19.88
C TRP A 292 -20.72 17.79 20.16
N THR A 293 -21.40 18.37 19.17
CA THR A 293 -20.85 18.94 17.92
C THR A 293 -20.81 20.46 18.10
N ILE A 294 -19.63 21.06 17.95
CA ILE A 294 -19.42 22.47 18.32
C ILE A 294 -19.24 23.31 17.05
N ASN A 295 -20.04 24.35 16.88
CA ASN A 295 -20.09 25.13 15.63
C ASN A 295 -19.83 26.63 15.76
N ASP A 296 -19.67 27.13 16.99
CA ASP A 296 -19.32 28.52 17.29
C ASP A 296 -17.92 28.64 17.91
N THR A 297 -17.23 29.74 17.59
CA THR A 297 -15.84 29.95 17.99
C THR A 297 -15.66 30.17 19.49
N ALA A 298 -16.67 30.69 20.20
CA ALA A 298 -16.55 31.00 21.62
C ALA A 298 -16.59 29.72 22.45
N THR A 299 -17.50 28.80 22.12
CA THR A 299 -17.57 27.47 22.75
C THR A 299 -16.34 26.64 22.39
N MET A 300 -15.86 26.67 21.13
CA MET A 300 -14.58 26.02 20.75
C MET A 300 -13.42 26.51 21.62
N ALA A 301 -13.24 27.83 21.72
CA ALA A 301 -12.17 28.43 22.51
C ALA A 301 -12.27 28.10 24.00
N HIS A 302 -13.50 28.03 24.54
CA HIS A 302 -13.73 27.63 25.93
C HIS A 302 -13.31 26.18 26.18
N LEU A 303 -13.74 25.25 25.32
CA LEU A 303 -13.46 23.82 25.48
C LEU A 303 -11.96 23.53 25.39
N ILE A 304 -11.27 24.14 24.42
CA ILE A 304 -9.80 24.12 24.36
C ILE A 304 -9.21 24.65 25.68
N GLY A 305 -9.74 25.76 26.20
CA GLY A 305 -9.28 26.38 27.44
C GLY A 305 -9.46 25.54 28.71
N ILE A 306 -10.46 24.66 28.76
CA ILE A 306 -10.65 23.72 29.88
C ILE A 306 -9.89 22.40 29.71
N GLY A 307 -9.19 22.22 28.58
CA GLY A 307 -8.25 21.12 28.34
C GLY A 307 -8.85 19.88 27.68
N VAL A 308 -9.92 20.00 26.89
CA VAL A 308 -10.34 18.87 26.03
C VAL A 308 -9.24 18.56 25.01
N ASP A 309 -9.19 17.31 24.55
CA ASP A 309 -8.15 16.84 23.62
C ASP A 309 -8.58 17.02 22.16
N GLY A 310 -9.88 17.07 21.89
CA GLY A 310 -10.42 17.28 20.55
C GLY A 310 -11.83 17.85 20.48
N ILE A 311 -12.20 18.32 19.29
CA ILE A 311 -13.53 18.82 18.96
C ILE A 311 -13.98 18.24 17.63
N ILE A 312 -15.20 17.69 17.63
CA ILE A 312 -15.98 17.33 16.45
C ILE A 312 -16.82 18.55 16.05
N THR A 313 -16.68 19.01 14.81
CA THR A 313 -17.35 20.21 14.31
C THR A 313 -17.88 20.05 12.88
N ASP A 314 -19.01 20.70 12.60
CA ASP A 314 -19.51 20.82 11.23
C ASP A 314 -18.67 21.80 10.39
N TYR A 315 -17.91 22.67 11.06
CA TYR A 315 -17.14 23.77 10.45
C TYR A 315 -15.65 23.65 10.81
N PRO A 316 -14.93 22.67 10.23
CA PRO A 316 -13.52 22.45 10.51
C PRO A 316 -12.65 23.68 10.17
N ASP A 317 -13.05 24.50 9.21
CA ASP A 317 -12.39 25.76 8.85
C ASP A 317 -12.41 26.77 10.02
N ARG A 318 -13.54 26.86 10.74
CA ARG A 318 -13.68 27.71 11.92
C ARG A 318 -12.82 27.22 13.07
N LEU A 319 -12.79 25.90 13.30
CA LEU A 319 -11.94 25.34 14.35
C LEU A 319 -10.45 25.54 14.04
N ARG A 320 -10.03 25.39 12.77
CA ARG A 320 -8.66 25.76 12.33
C ARG A 320 -8.35 27.22 12.62
N GLN A 321 -9.29 28.14 12.38
CA GLN A 321 -9.12 29.56 12.71
C GLN A 321 -8.94 29.77 14.22
N VAL A 322 -9.76 29.11 15.05
CA VAL A 322 -9.64 29.20 16.52
C VAL A 322 -8.29 28.67 16.98
N MET A 323 -7.88 27.47 16.54
CA MET A 323 -6.58 26.88 16.85
C MET A 323 -5.42 27.81 16.44
N GLY A 324 -5.48 28.37 15.22
CA GLY A 324 -4.49 29.32 14.73
C GLY A 324 -4.43 30.59 15.58
N SER A 325 -5.58 31.11 16.02
CA SER A 325 -5.64 32.29 16.91
C SER A 325 -5.04 32.05 18.30
N GLN A 326 -4.98 30.77 18.73
CA GLN A 326 -4.38 30.34 19.98
C GLN A 326 -2.94 29.82 19.82
N ASN A 327 -2.33 30.00 18.63
CA ASN A 327 -0.97 29.53 18.28
C ASN A 327 -0.78 28.00 18.44
N MET A 328 -1.83 27.23 18.21
CA MET A 328 -1.75 25.76 18.20
C MET A 328 -1.20 25.27 16.84
N LEU A 329 -0.57 24.10 16.84
CA LEU A 329 -0.16 23.44 15.60
C LEU A 329 -1.41 23.07 14.79
N LEU A 330 -1.42 23.43 13.50
CA LEU A 330 -2.50 23.07 12.59
C LEU A 330 -2.17 21.76 11.87
N PRO A 331 -3.14 20.83 11.74
CA PRO A 331 -2.96 19.66 10.89
C PRO A 331 -2.61 20.05 9.44
N PRO A 332 -1.72 19.30 8.76
CA PRO A 332 -1.33 19.54 7.38
C PRO A 332 -2.52 19.32 6.42
N SER A 333 -2.44 19.91 5.23
CA SER A 333 -3.40 19.70 4.14
C SER A 333 -2.97 18.54 3.24
N HIS A 334 -3.93 17.75 2.77
CA HIS A 334 -3.72 16.64 1.84
C HIS A 334 -4.51 16.85 0.56
N GLU A 335 -3.81 17.33 -0.47
CA GLU A 335 -4.39 17.59 -1.78
C GLU A 335 -4.66 16.29 -2.56
N ALA A 336 -5.63 16.33 -3.46
CA ALA A 336 -5.86 15.23 -4.38
C ALA A 336 -4.66 15.05 -5.33
N PRO A 337 -4.41 13.82 -5.83
CA PRO A 337 -3.42 13.61 -6.88
C PRO A 337 -3.68 14.52 -8.07
N ALA A 338 -2.63 15.14 -8.61
CA ALA A 338 -2.74 15.94 -9.81
C ALA A 338 -3.21 15.07 -10.98
N VAL A 339 -4.38 15.40 -11.53
CA VAL A 339 -4.90 14.80 -12.77
C VAL A 339 -4.68 15.75 -13.93
N THR A 340 -4.36 15.20 -15.10
CA THR A 340 -4.37 15.98 -16.35
C THR A 340 -5.69 15.74 -17.07
N ASP A 341 -6.19 16.76 -17.77
CA ASP A 341 -7.37 16.63 -18.65
C ASP A 341 -7.12 15.68 -19.84
N SER A 342 -5.86 15.30 -20.08
CA SER A 342 -5.50 14.30 -21.08
C SER A 342 -5.60 12.90 -20.49
N ILE A 343 -6.27 12.01 -21.22
CA ILE A 343 -6.24 10.56 -20.98
C ILE A 343 -4.90 9.98 -21.48
N ASP A 344 -3.78 10.62 -21.12
CA ASP A 344 -2.44 10.13 -21.40
C ASP A 344 -2.10 9.04 -20.37
N VAL A 345 -1.49 7.96 -20.84
CA VAL A 345 -1.04 6.84 -20.00
C VAL A 345 0.46 6.89 -19.75
N VAL A 346 1.18 7.76 -20.46
CA VAL A 346 2.62 7.98 -20.33
C VAL A 346 2.88 8.70 -19.00
N GLU A 347 3.81 8.16 -18.22
CA GLU A 347 4.20 8.66 -16.88
C GLU A 347 3.06 8.86 -15.86
N THR A 348 1.83 8.42 -16.16
CA THR A 348 0.70 8.56 -15.23
C THR A 348 0.72 7.39 -14.22
N GLY A 349 0.72 7.73 -12.93
CA GLY A 349 0.79 6.77 -11.82
C GLY A 349 -0.57 6.26 -11.35
N ILE A 350 -0.56 5.27 -10.46
CA ILE A 350 -1.77 4.57 -9.98
C ILE A 350 -2.76 5.54 -9.34
N LEU A 351 -2.29 6.47 -8.48
CA LEU A 351 -3.16 7.39 -7.77
C LEU A 351 -3.92 8.34 -8.72
N ALA A 352 -3.24 8.87 -9.74
CA ALA A 352 -3.84 9.73 -10.74
C ALA A 352 -4.84 8.96 -11.63
N LEU A 353 -4.52 7.73 -12.04
CA LEU A 353 -5.45 6.87 -12.79
C LEU A 353 -6.70 6.54 -11.97
N GLN A 354 -6.55 6.23 -10.68
CA GLN A 354 -7.68 5.98 -9.78
C GLN A 354 -8.52 7.24 -9.58
N GLN A 355 -7.89 8.43 -9.48
CA GLN A 355 -8.60 9.70 -9.43
C GLN A 355 -9.46 9.91 -10.69
N GLN A 356 -8.86 9.78 -11.88
CA GLN A 356 -9.57 9.92 -13.16
C GLN A 356 -10.72 8.90 -13.30
N MET A 357 -10.53 7.65 -12.86
CA MET A 357 -11.59 6.64 -12.86
C MET A 357 -12.71 6.91 -11.87
N THR A 358 -12.39 7.55 -10.73
CA THR A 358 -13.38 7.94 -9.72
C THR A 358 -14.23 9.11 -10.20
N GLU A 359 -13.61 10.09 -10.87
CA GLU A 359 -14.27 11.25 -11.48
C GLU A 359 -15.03 10.90 -12.78
N GLY A 360 -14.81 9.70 -13.32
CA GLY A 360 -15.45 9.24 -14.56
C GLY A 360 -14.83 9.79 -15.84
N SER A 361 -13.68 10.46 -15.77
CA SER A 361 -12.93 10.95 -16.94
C SER A 361 -12.13 9.85 -17.66
N LEU A 362 -11.95 8.70 -17.00
CA LEU A 362 -11.32 7.49 -17.53
C LEU A 362 -12.11 6.24 -17.09
N THR A 363 -12.14 5.20 -17.92
CA THR A 363 -12.59 3.86 -17.51
C THR A 363 -11.46 2.83 -17.67
N ALA A 364 -11.56 1.68 -16.99
CA ALA A 364 -10.59 0.60 -17.11
C ALA A 364 -10.50 0.09 -18.56
N VAL A 365 -11.62 0.03 -19.28
CA VAL A 365 -11.63 -0.34 -20.71
C VAL A 365 -10.80 0.64 -21.53
N GLN A 366 -11.03 1.94 -21.37
CA GLN A 366 -10.27 2.97 -22.08
C GLN A 366 -8.77 2.91 -21.74
N LEU A 367 -8.44 2.62 -20.49
CA LEU A 367 -7.06 2.48 -20.02
C LEU A 367 -6.37 1.26 -20.68
N VAL A 368 -7.03 0.09 -20.69
CA VAL A 368 -6.54 -1.12 -21.37
C VAL A 368 -6.36 -0.87 -22.86
N GLU A 369 -7.35 -0.26 -23.54
CA GLU A 369 -7.26 0.04 -24.97
C GLU A 369 -6.05 0.94 -25.31
N ARG A 370 -5.72 1.90 -24.44
CA ARG A 370 -4.56 2.78 -24.64
C ARG A 370 -3.24 2.04 -24.49
N TYR A 371 -3.11 1.19 -23.46
CA TYR A 371 -1.92 0.37 -23.30
C TYR A 371 -1.76 -0.63 -24.46
N LEU A 372 -2.84 -1.27 -24.91
CA LEU A 372 -2.81 -2.16 -26.08
C LEU A 372 -2.36 -1.43 -27.36
N LYS A 373 -2.85 -0.21 -27.59
CA LYS A 373 -2.39 0.62 -28.73
C LYS A 373 -0.90 0.97 -28.65
N ARG A 374 -0.38 1.24 -27.45
CA ARG A 374 1.06 1.48 -27.26
C ARG A 374 1.90 0.23 -27.52
N ILE A 375 1.45 -0.93 -27.03
CA ILE A 375 2.09 -2.22 -27.30
C ILE A 375 2.11 -2.49 -28.82
N GLU A 376 0.99 -2.31 -29.51
CA GLU A 376 0.90 -2.48 -30.96
C GLU A 376 1.89 -1.58 -31.71
N ALA A 377 2.01 -0.31 -31.31
CA ALA A 377 2.84 0.68 -31.97
C ALA A 377 4.35 0.45 -31.76
N TYR A 378 4.76 -0.10 -30.61
CA TYR A 378 6.16 -0.04 -30.18
C TYR A 378 6.81 -1.37 -29.81
N ASP A 379 6.03 -2.41 -29.49
CA ASP A 379 6.59 -3.68 -29.04
C ASP A 379 7.11 -4.52 -30.20
N GLN A 380 6.27 -4.77 -31.20
CA GLN A 380 6.63 -5.51 -32.42
C GLN A 380 6.80 -4.60 -33.65
N GLN A 381 6.36 -3.34 -33.53
CA GLN A 381 6.51 -2.28 -34.52
C GLN A 381 7.41 -1.17 -33.96
N GLY A 382 7.68 -0.12 -34.75
CA GLY A 382 8.48 1.01 -34.31
C GLY A 382 9.88 0.58 -33.81
N PRO A 383 10.27 0.86 -32.55
CA PRO A 383 11.55 0.44 -31.98
C PRO A 383 11.69 -1.08 -31.80
N GLN A 384 10.59 -1.84 -31.91
CA GLN A 384 10.54 -3.31 -31.79
C GLN A 384 11.12 -3.78 -30.45
N LEU A 385 10.59 -3.25 -29.33
CA LEU A 385 11.09 -3.55 -27.99
C LEU A 385 11.01 -5.03 -27.64
N ASN A 386 10.04 -5.76 -28.20
CA ASN A 386 9.88 -7.19 -28.05
C ASN A 386 9.88 -7.67 -26.58
N ALA A 387 9.17 -6.89 -25.76
CA ALA A 387 9.02 -7.06 -24.32
C ALA A 387 7.83 -7.95 -23.96
N ILE A 388 6.84 -8.08 -24.84
CA ILE A 388 5.62 -8.86 -24.59
C ILE A 388 5.70 -10.24 -25.28
N LEU A 389 5.55 -11.32 -24.51
CA LEU A 389 5.43 -12.67 -25.06
C LEU A 389 3.98 -13.00 -25.44
N ARG A 390 3.03 -12.60 -24.58
CA ARG A 390 1.62 -12.94 -24.77
C ARG A 390 0.73 -11.88 -24.16
N LEU A 391 -0.20 -11.36 -24.95
CA LEU A 391 -1.31 -10.54 -24.46
C LEU A 391 -2.38 -11.43 -23.81
N ASN A 392 -3.06 -10.89 -22.82
CA ASN A 392 -4.24 -11.50 -22.23
C ASN A 392 -5.47 -11.21 -23.11
N ASP A 393 -5.97 -12.23 -23.80
CA ASP A 393 -7.17 -12.12 -24.66
C ASP A 393 -8.44 -11.70 -23.89
N ASN A 394 -8.45 -11.89 -22.57
CA ASN A 394 -9.56 -11.51 -21.69
C ASN A 394 -9.40 -10.11 -21.06
N ALA A 395 -8.32 -9.36 -21.33
CA ALA A 395 -8.06 -8.08 -20.64
C ALA A 395 -9.23 -7.08 -20.80
N LEU A 396 -9.82 -6.96 -22.00
CA LEU A 396 -10.93 -6.04 -22.25
C LEU A 396 -12.27 -6.51 -21.63
N SER A 397 -12.50 -7.82 -21.52
CA SER A 397 -13.70 -8.33 -20.86
C SER A 397 -13.60 -8.19 -19.34
N GLN A 398 -12.40 -8.41 -18.78
CA GLN A 398 -12.08 -8.14 -17.37
C GLN A 398 -12.23 -6.64 -17.06
N ALA A 399 -11.72 -5.76 -17.90
CA ALA A 399 -11.88 -4.31 -17.75
C ALA A 399 -13.36 -3.89 -17.71
N ARG A 400 -14.18 -4.42 -18.63
CA ARG A 400 -15.64 -4.16 -18.62
C ARG A 400 -16.33 -4.64 -17.35
N ALA A 401 -15.93 -5.81 -16.84
CA ALA A 401 -16.47 -6.34 -15.60
C ALA A 401 -16.08 -5.47 -14.39
N LEU A 402 -14.83 -5.00 -14.33
CA LEU A 402 -14.33 -4.12 -13.27
C LEU A 402 -14.94 -2.72 -13.34
N ASP A 403 -15.19 -2.17 -14.54
CA ASP A 403 -15.92 -0.92 -14.71
C ASP A 403 -17.36 -1.04 -14.17
N ALA A 404 -18.06 -2.14 -14.51
CA ALA A 404 -19.39 -2.42 -13.98
C ALA A 404 -19.39 -2.64 -12.46
N GLU A 405 -18.37 -3.34 -11.95
CA GLU A 405 -18.20 -3.57 -10.52
C GLU A 405 -17.95 -2.27 -9.77
N ARG A 406 -17.06 -1.39 -10.25
CA ARG A 406 -16.82 -0.06 -9.67
C ARG A 406 -18.12 0.72 -9.54
N GLN A 407 -18.94 0.71 -10.60
CA GLN A 407 -20.22 1.40 -10.60
C GLN A 407 -21.25 0.81 -9.65
N ARG A 408 -21.22 -0.51 -9.42
CA ARG A 408 -22.18 -1.20 -8.56
C ARG A 408 -21.75 -1.29 -7.09
N ARG A 409 -20.49 -1.62 -6.82
CA ARG A 409 -19.97 -2.04 -5.50
C ARG A 409 -18.81 -1.19 -5.00
N GLY A 410 -18.35 -0.21 -5.79
CA GLY A 410 -17.12 0.52 -5.53
C GLY A 410 -15.87 -0.25 -5.98
N PRO A 411 -14.69 0.39 -5.92
CA PRO A 411 -13.41 -0.27 -6.19
C PRO A 411 -13.06 -1.30 -5.10
N ARG A 412 -12.33 -2.36 -5.47
CA ARG A 412 -11.77 -3.32 -4.51
C ARG A 412 -10.52 -2.78 -3.78
N SER A 413 -9.74 -1.97 -4.48
CA SER A 413 -8.50 -1.36 -3.99
C SER A 413 -8.00 -0.27 -4.95
N LEU A 414 -6.85 0.34 -4.65
CA LEU A 414 -6.12 1.21 -5.57
C LEU A 414 -5.69 0.53 -6.89
N LEU A 415 -5.70 -0.80 -6.97
CA LEU A 415 -5.41 -1.52 -8.22
C LEU A 415 -6.66 -1.86 -9.05
N HIS A 416 -7.87 -1.48 -8.60
CA HIS A 416 -9.11 -1.80 -9.30
C HIS A 416 -9.14 -1.20 -10.71
N GLY A 417 -9.09 -2.05 -11.72
CA GLY A 417 -9.04 -1.66 -13.14
C GLY A 417 -7.66 -1.27 -13.66
N ILE A 418 -6.60 -1.37 -12.85
CA ILE A 418 -5.24 -0.98 -13.23
C ILE A 418 -4.55 -2.11 -14.02
N PRO A 419 -4.06 -1.85 -15.25
CA PRO A 419 -3.33 -2.85 -16.03
C PRO A 419 -1.89 -3.02 -15.55
N VAL A 420 -1.50 -4.26 -15.30
CA VAL A 420 -0.15 -4.67 -14.91
C VAL A 420 0.39 -5.72 -15.88
N VAL A 421 1.72 -5.77 -16.06
CA VAL A 421 2.39 -6.87 -16.77
C VAL A 421 3.11 -7.78 -15.81
N ILE A 422 3.14 -9.08 -16.08
CA ILE A 422 3.83 -10.05 -15.23
C ILE A 422 4.86 -10.82 -16.03
N LYS A 423 6.02 -11.07 -15.42
CA LYS A 423 7.07 -11.91 -16.02
C LYS A 423 6.53 -13.30 -16.34
N ASP A 424 6.95 -13.88 -17.45
CA ASP A 424 6.45 -15.18 -17.93
C ASP A 424 6.92 -16.41 -17.12
N ASN A 425 7.54 -16.19 -15.96
CA ASN A 425 7.76 -17.23 -14.96
C ASN A 425 6.71 -17.23 -13.84
N TYR A 426 5.71 -16.35 -13.87
CA TYR A 426 4.59 -16.35 -12.92
C TYR A 426 3.46 -17.22 -13.44
N ASN A 427 2.93 -18.14 -12.63
CA ASN A 427 1.81 -18.99 -13.02
C ASN A 427 0.52 -18.21 -13.24
N THR A 428 -0.10 -18.47 -14.39
CA THR A 428 -1.48 -18.10 -14.73
C THR A 428 -2.19 -19.35 -15.23
N THR A 429 -3.48 -19.49 -14.94
CA THR A 429 -4.28 -20.63 -15.44
C THR A 429 -4.96 -20.34 -16.78
N ASP A 430 -4.93 -19.08 -17.22
CA ASP A 430 -5.55 -18.56 -18.45
C ASP A 430 -4.53 -18.18 -19.54
N MET A 431 -3.24 -18.20 -19.23
CA MET A 431 -2.13 -18.01 -20.18
C MET A 431 -0.98 -18.96 -19.82
N PRO A 432 -0.18 -19.43 -20.80
CA PRO A 432 1.03 -20.19 -20.53
C PRO A 432 2.03 -19.49 -19.60
N THR A 433 2.89 -20.28 -18.97
CA THR A 433 4.04 -19.84 -18.17
C THR A 433 5.26 -20.60 -18.65
N THR A 434 5.99 -20.04 -19.61
CA THR A 434 6.90 -20.83 -20.44
C THR A 434 8.36 -20.71 -20.01
N GLY A 435 8.67 -19.82 -19.06
CA GLY A 435 10.06 -19.43 -18.79
C GLY A 435 10.72 -18.80 -20.02
N ALA A 436 9.92 -18.27 -20.95
CA ALA A 436 10.30 -17.86 -22.31
C ALA A 436 10.94 -18.96 -23.17
N SER A 437 10.72 -20.24 -22.86
CA SER A 437 11.31 -21.35 -23.59
C SER A 437 10.37 -22.00 -24.58
N ARG A 438 10.88 -22.35 -25.77
CA ARG A 438 10.12 -23.14 -26.76
C ARG A 438 9.80 -24.55 -26.26
N SER A 439 10.61 -25.10 -25.35
CA SER A 439 10.34 -26.39 -24.73
C SER A 439 9.07 -26.41 -23.87
N LEU A 440 8.62 -25.24 -23.40
CA LEU A 440 7.44 -25.05 -22.56
C LEU A 440 6.41 -24.10 -23.18
N ALA A 441 6.43 -23.92 -24.52
CA ALA A 441 5.57 -22.95 -25.22
C ALA A 441 4.06 -23.14 -24.93
N ASP A 442 3.65 -24.39 -24.69
CA ASP A 442 2.28 -24.79 -24.39
C ASP A 442 2.06 -25.15 -22.92
N PHE A 443 3.03 -24.87 -22.02
CA PHE A 443 2.89 -25.15 -20.58
C PHE A 443 1.87 -24.20 -19.95
N VAL A 444 0.67 -24.73 -19.64
CA VAL A 444 -0.35 -24.01 -18.88
C VAL A 444 -0.43 -24.60 -17.47
N PRO A 445 -0.05 -23.82 -16.43
CA PRO A 445 -0.16 -24.23 -15.04
C PRO A 445 -1.59 -24.62 -14.61
N ASN A 446 -1.69 -25.61 -13.71
CA ASN A 446 -2.93 -26.03 -13.07
C ASN A 446 -3.39 -25.10 -11.92
N GLN A 447 -2.51 -24.24 -11.43
CA GLN A 447 -2.73 -23.30 -10.34
C GLN A 447 -2.02 -21.98 -10.62
N GLN A 448 -2.61 -20.86 -10.21
CA GLN A 448 -2.02 -19.53 -10.31
C GLN A 448 -0.95 -19.29 -9.23
N ALA A 449 0.00 -18.39 -9.51
CA ALA A 449 0.94 -17.92 -8.49
C ALA A 449 0.20 -17.09 -7.43
N THR A 450 0.64 -17.16 -6.17
CA THR A 450 0.03 -16.36 -5.08
C THR A 450 0.06 -14.87 -5.41
N GLN A 451 1.18 -14.39 -5.97
CA GLN A 451 1.34 -13.00 -6.42
C GLN A 451 0.31 -12.58 -7.47
N VAL A 452 0.00 -13.46 -8.42
CA VAL A 452 -1.01 -13.18 -9.47
C VAL A 452 -2.42 -13.16 -8.88
N GLN A 453 -2.70 -14.09 -7.95
CA GLN A 453 -3.98 -14.15 -7.26
C GLN A 453 -4.24 -12.86 -6.47
N LEU A 454 -3.27 -12.41 -5.65
CA LEU A 454 -3.37 -11.17 -4.88
C LEU A 454 -3.65 -9.94 -5.77
N LEU A 455 -2.96 -9.83 -6.90
CA LEU A 455 -3.20 -8.76 -7.87
C LEU A 455 -4.61 -8.80 -8.46
N ARG A 456 -5.10 -9.98 -8.86
CA ARG A 456 -6.44 -10.15 -9.43
C ARG A 456 -7.55 -9.92 -8.40
N ASP A 457 -7.35 -10.36 -7.16
CA ASP A 457 -8.29 -10.11 -6.06
C ASP A 457 -8.40 -8.64 -5.73
N ALA A 458 -7.27 -7.91 -5.76
CA ALA A 458 -7.23 -6.45 -5.64
C ALA A 458 -7.86 -5.71 -6.83
N GLY A 459 -8.26 -6.42 -7.90
CA GLY A 459 -8.90 -5.85 -9.09
C GLY A 459 -7.92 -5.40 -10.18
N ALA A 460 -6.65 -5.77 -10.10
CA ALA A 460 -5.68 -5.50 -11.18
C ALA A 460 -5.98 -6.36 -12.42
N ILE A 461 -5.69 -5.81 -13.59
CA ILE A 461 -5.82 -6.51 -14.87
C ILE A 461 -4.43 -6.96 -15.30
N VAL A 462 -4.18 -8.28 -15.27
CA VAL A 462 -2.97 -8.84 -15.87
C VAL A 462 -3.07 -8.69 -17.39
N LEU A 463 -2.41 -7.68 -17.94
CA LEU A 463 -2.51 -7.30 -19.35
C LEU A 463 -1.73 -8.25 -20.26
N ALA A 464 -0.56 -8.69 -19.80
CA ALA A 464 0.34 -9.51 -20.62
C ALA A 464 1.38 -10.27 -19.79
N LYS A 465 1.91 -11.34 -20.38
CA LYS A 465 3.14 -12.04 -19.99
C LYS A 465 4.33 -11.39 -20.70
N THR A 466 5.34 -10.97 -19.96
CA THR A 466 6.54 -10.33 -20.51
C THR A 466 7.67 -11.33 -20.76
N ASN A 467 8.48 -11.03 -21.78
CA ASN A 467 9.69 -11.77 -22.09
C ASN A 467 10.70 -11.66 -20.94
N LEU A 468 11.58 -12.65 -20.83
CA LEU A 468 12.64 -12.72 -19.84
C LEU A 468 13.90 -13.32 -20.46
N HIS A 469 15.02 -13.25 -19.75
CA HIS A 469 16.13 -14.13 -20.08
C HIS A 469 15.68 -15.56 -19.78
N GLU A 470 15.79 -16.45 -20.75
CA GLU A 470 15.17 -17.78 -20.70
C GLU A 470 15.50 -18.54 -19.39
N PHE A 471 14.47 -19.13 -18.77
CA PHE A 471 14.52 -19.75 -17.44
C PHE A 471 15.05 -18.87 -16.30
N ALA A 472 14.96 -17.54 -16.46
CA ALA A 472 15.59 -16.56 -15.59
C ALA A 472 17.13 -16.69 -15.46
N TYR A 473 17.78 -17.48 -16.33
CA TYR A 473 19.17 -17.90 -16.16
C TYR A 473 20.18 -16.98 -16.87
N GLY A 474 20.02 -15.67 -16.70
CA GLY A 474 20.91 -14.64 -17.26
C GLY A 474 20.32 -13.23 -17.24
N ILE A 475 21.05 -12.25 -17.77
CA ILE A 475 20.77 -10.82 -17.53
C ILE A 475 20.68 -9.95 -18.80
N THR A 476 20.50 -10.55 -19.98
CA THR A 476 20.36 -9.80 -21.26
C THR A 476 18.95 -9.86 -21.85
N SER A 477 18.04 -10.64 -21.25
CA SER A 477 16.66 -10.84 -21.70
C SER A 477 16.48 -11.27 -23.16
N ILE A 478 17.18 -12.34 -23.52
CA ILE A 478 17.02 -13.08 -24.78
C ILE A 478 16.46 -14.47 -24.48
N SER A 479 15.57 -14.95 -25.35
CA SER A 479 14.91 -16.24 -25.18
C SER A 479 14.59 -16.93 -26.50
N SER A 480 14.40 -18.25 -26.47
CA SER A 480 14.07 -19.02 -27.68
C SER A 480 12.64 -18.78 -28.17
N LEU A 481 11.71 -18.47 -27.26
CA LEU A 481 10.31 -18.23 -27.61
C LEU A 481 10.08 -16.78 -28.05
N GLY A 482 10.60 -15.82 -27.29
CA GLY A 482 10.39 -14.39 -27.52
C GLY A 482 11.46 -13.73 -28.37
N GLY A 483 12.68 -14.29 -28.44
CA GLY A 483 13.82 -13.59 -29.01
C GLY A 483 14.38 -12.52 -28.06
N GLN A 484 15.07 -11.52 -28.62
CA GLN A 484 15.74 -10.46 -27.85
C GLN A 484 14.78 -9.35 -27.47
N THR A 485 14.62 -9.07 -26.18
CA THR A 485 14.02 -7.82 -25.69
C THR A 485 15.01 -6.66 -25.86
N ARG A 486 14.57 -5.47 -26.21
CA ARG A 486 15.44 -4.29 -26.42
C ARG A 486 15.17 -3.19 -25.40
N ASN A 487 16.20 -2.40 -25.12
CA ASN A 487 16.11 -1.27 -24.19
C ASN A 487 15.28 -0.11 -24.79
N PRO A 488 14.25 0.43 -24.11
CA PRO A 488 13.46 1.55 -24.61
C PRO A 488 14.22 2.87 -24.75
N TYR A 489 15.36 3.07 -24.08
CA TYR A 489 16.18 4.27 -24.25
C TYR A 489 17.02 4.22 -25.53
N ASP A 490 17.46 3.02 -25.90
CA ASP A 490 18.16 2.77 -27.16
C ASP A 490 18.00 1.28 -27.55
N PRO A 491 17.18 0.97 -28.57
CA PRO A 491 16.86 -0.42 -28.93
C PRO A 491 18.06 -1.26 -29.40
N ARG A 492 19.23 -0.64 -29.61
CA ARG A 492 20.47 -1.38 -29.93
C ARG A 492 21.05 -2.11 -28.72
N TYR A 493 20.60 -1.76 -27.51
CA TYR A 493 21.15 -2.24 -26.25
C TYR A 493 20.21 -3.21 -25.53
N VAL A 494 20.79 -4.02 -24.65
CA VAL A 494 20.03 -4.93 -23.78
C VAL A 494 19.29 -4.16 -22.68
N PRO A 495 18.10 -4.60 -22.25
CA PRO A 495 17.33 -3.99 -21.17
C PRO A 495 17.77 -4.49 -19.79
N GLY A 496 18.86 -5.25 -19.69
CA GLY A 496 19.20 -6.00 -18.48
C GLY A 496 18.32 -7.24 -18.37
N GLY A 497 18.29 -7.87 -17.19
CA GLY A 497 17.49 -9.07 -16.99
C GLY A 497 17.76 -9.78 -15.67
N SER A 498 17.09 -10.89 -15.41
CA SER A 498 16.20 -11.60 -16.34
C SER A 498 14.82 -10.97 -16.54
N SER A 499 14.36 -10.04 -15.69
CA SER A 499 13.05 -9.38 -15.84
C SER A 499 13.06 -8.19 -16.84
N GLY A 500 13.87 -8.27 -17.90
CA GLY A 500 14.06 -7.14 -18.82
C GLY A 500 12.84 -6.83 -19.68
N GLY A 501 12.00 -7.82 -20.02
CA GLY A 501 10.71 -7.56 -20.68
C GLY A 501 9.76 -6.77 -19.78
N THR A 502 9.67 -7.12 -18.49
CA THR A 502 8.89 -6.33 -17.52
C THR A 502 9.40 -4.90 -17.44
N ALA A 503 10.71 -4.70 -17.28
CA ALA A 503 11.29 -3.36 -17.18
C ALA A 503 11.10 -2.53 -18.46
N ALA A 504 11.34 -3.12 -19.63
CA ALA A 504 11.15 -2.44 -20.90
C ALA A 504 9.67 -2.04 -21.11
N ALA A 505 8.73 -2.94 -20.79
CA ALA A 505 7.30 -2.66 -20.88
C ALA A 505 6.86 -1.53 -19.94
N VAL A 506 7.29 -1.53 -18.68
CA VAL A 506 6.93 -0.49 -17.70
C VAL A 506 7.56 0.87 -18.07
N ALA A 507 8.82 0.87 -18.51
CA ALA A 507 9.52 2.10 -18.94
C ALA A 507 8.92 2.72 -20.20
N ALA A 508 8.43 1.90 -21.14
CA ALA A 508 7.73 2.32 -22.35
C ALA A 508 6.23 2.61 -22.12
N SER A 509 5.74 2.55 -20.88
CA SER A 509 4.33 2.73 -20.52
C SER A 509 3.40 1.78 -21.30
N PHE A 510 3.75 0.50 -21.37
CA PHE A 510 2.86 -0.58 -21.85
C PHE A 510 1.90 -1.08 -20.75
N ALA A 511 2.18 -0.74 -19.50
CA ALA A 511 1.31 -0.95 -18.36
C ALA A 511 1.69 0.02 -17.23
N THR A 512 0.83 0.10 -16.20
CA THR A 512 1.05 1.01 -15.07
C THR A 512 2.23 0.55 -14.20
N ALA A 513 2.30 -0.74 -13.88
CA ALA A 513 3.41 -1.37 -13.16
C ALA A 513 3.64 -2.79 -13.68
N GLY A 514 4.68 -3.47 -13.19
CA GLY A 514 4.87 -4.87 -13.54
C GLY A 514 5.59 -5.68 -12.47
N MET A 515 5.45 -7.01 -12.55
CA MET A 515 6.08 -7.96 -11.63
C MET A 515 7.29 -8.62 -12.29
N GLY A 516 8.40 -8.68 -11.56
CA GLY A 516 9.62 -9.40 -11.90
C GLY A 516 10.01 -10.37 -10.80
N SER A 517 11.03 -11.20 -11.04
CA SER A 517 11.62 -12.06 -10.01
C SER A 517 13.12 -11.83 -9.94
N ASP A 518 13.71 -12.02 -8.76
CA ASP A 518 15.14 -11.81 -8.50
C ASP A 518 15.76 -13.00 -7.76
N THR A 519 16.76 -13.62 -8.39
CA THR A 519 17.67 -14.61 -7.76
C THR A 519 19.03 -13.96 -7.52
N CYS A 520 19.53 -13.28 -8.55
CA CYS A 520 20.74 -12.49 -8.56
C CYS A 520 20.59 -11.36 -9.60
N GLY A 521 19.98 -10.25 -9.18
CA GLY A 521 19.94 -8.98 -9.91
C GLY A 521 18.77 -8.84 -10.88
N SER A 522 17.91 -9.85 -10.96
CA SER A 522 16.88 -9.93 -12.00
C SER A 522 15.71 -8.95 -11.85
N ILE A 523 15.60 -8.20 -10.74
CA ILE A 523 14.75 -7.00 -10.62
C ILE A 523 15.60 -5.74 -10.73
N ARG A 524 16.76 -5.72 -10.04
CA ARG A 524 17.59 -4.53 -9.83
C ARG A 524 18.35 -4.07 -11.07
N ILE A 525 18.96 -5.00 -11.80
CA ILE A 525 19.69 -4.72 -13.06
C ILE A 525 18.73 -4.18 -14.13
N PRO A 526 17.60 -4.83 -14.44
CA PRO A 526 16.68 -4.27 -15.43
C PRO A 526 16.01 -2.98 -14.94
N ALA A 527 15.78 -2.76 -13.65
CA ALA A 527 15.34 -1.45 -13.16
C ALA A 527 16.36 -0.34 -13.47
N ALA A 528 17.64 -0.59 -13.17
CA ALA A 528 18.75 0.32 -13.45
C ALA A 528 18.88 0.67 -14.94
N PHE A 529 18.78 -0.33 -15.81
CA PHE A 529 18.95 -0.18 -17.27
C PHE A 529 17.74 0.45 -17.97
N ASN A 530 16.59 0.54 -17.30
CA ASN A 530 15.37 1.11 -17.88
C ASN A 530 14.85 2.32 -17.09
N ASN A 531 15.70 2.93 -16.23
CA ASN A 531 15.37 4.14 -15.47
C ASN A 531 14.07 4.00 -14.67
N LEU A 532 13.93 2.86 -13.99
CA LEU A 532 12.81 2.50 -13.12
C LEU A 532 13.29 2.33 -11.69
N VAL A 533 12.34 2.23 -10.77
CA VAL A 533 12.57 1.73 -9.42
C VAL A 533 12.20 0.24 -9.34
N GLY A 534 12.97 -0.52 -8.57
CA GLY A 534 12.70 -1.94 -8.36
C GLY A 534 13.26 -2.42 -7.02
N LEU A 535 12.42 -3.10 -6.24
CA LEU A 535 12.79 -3.65 -4.94
C LEU A 535 12.93 -5.18 -5.07
N ARG A 536 14.12 -5.68 -4.74
CA ARG A 536 14.30 -7.07 -4.29
C ARG A 536 13.95 -7.09 -2.80
N PRO A 537 12.79 -7.65 -2.40
CA PRO A 537 12.46 -7.67 -0.99
C PRO A 537 13.36 -8.65 -0.22
N SER A 538 13.33 -8.55 1.10
CA SER A 538 13.89 -9.57 1.99
C SER A 538 13.35 -10.95 1.62
N LYS A 539 14.22 -11.97 1.66
CA LYS A 539 13.79 -13.35 1.44
C LYS A 539 12.70 -13.71 2.46
N GLY A 540 11.57 -14.28 2.00
CA GLY A 540 10.43 -14.62 2.84
C GLY A 540 9.39 -13.49 3.02
N LEU A 541 9.65 -12.28 2.53
CA LEU A 541 8.66 -11.20 2.63
C LEU A 541 7.52 -11.30 1.59
N SER A 542 7.82 -11.89 0.43
CA SER A 542 6.86 -12.13 -0.65
C SER A 542 6.88 -13.60 -1.03
N SER A 543 5.69 -14.18 -1.22
CA SER A 543 5.56 -15.58 -1.65
C SER A 543 6.11 -15.78 -3.06
N ILE A 544 6.87 -16.86 -3.25
CA ILE A 544 7.30 -17.37 -4.56
C ILE A 544 6.48 -18.58 -5.03
N HIS A 545 5.42 -18.96 -4.32
CA HIS A 545 4.56 -20.07 -4.71
C HIS A 545 3.95 -19.84 -6.11
N GLY A 546 4.13 -20.83 -6.99
CA GLY A 546 3.71 -20.76 -8.39
C GLY A 546 4.57 -19.85 -9.27
N ILE A 547 5.80 -19.51 -8.86
CA ILE A 547 6.80 -18.88 -9.72
C ILE A 547 7.81 -19.95 -10.16
N MET A 548 8.07 -20.06 -11.47
CA MET A 548 9.08 -20.97 -12.00
C MET A 548 10.45 -20.58 -11.45
N PRO A 549 11.14 -21.49 -10.73
CA PRO A 549 12.28 -21.15 -9.90
C PRO A 549 13.58 -21.11 -10.70
N LEU A 550 14.57 -20.41 -10.14
CA LEU A 550 15.99 -20.61 -10.43
C LEU A 550 16.73 -21.18 -9.21
N SER A 551 16.35 -20.74 -8.01
CA SER A 551 16.92 -21.18 -6.72
C SER A 551 15.97 -20.77 -5.60
N HIS A 552 15.22 -21.71 -5.03
CA HIS A 552 14.22 -21.42 -4.00
C HIS A 552 14.82 -20.67 -2.80
N THR A 553 16.08 -20.89 -2.44
CA THR A 553 16.74 -20.18 -1.33
C THR A 553 17.05 -18.71 -1.64
N GLN A 554 17.17 -18.36 -2.92
CA GLN A 554 17.54 -17.01 -3.36
C GLN A 554 16.39 -16.23 -3.99
N ASP A 555 15.40 -16.94 -4.54
CA ASP A 555 14.31 -16.36 -5.31
C ASP A 555 13.40 -15.52 -4.44
N VAL A 556 13.05 -14.35 -4.99
CA VAL A 556 12.00 -13.47 -4.49
C VAL A 556 11.17 -12.92 -5.65
N ALA A 557 9.93 -12.57 -5.35
CA ALA A 557 9.06 -11.80 -6.22
C ALA A 557 9.18 -10.31 -5.90
N GLY A 558 8.99 -9.42 -6.87
CA GLY A 558 8.94 -8.00 -6.57
C GLY A 558 8.50 -7.13 -7.75
N PRO A 559 7.93 -5.95 -7.48
CA PRO A 559 7.47 -5.04 -8.51
C PRO A 559 8.60 -4.23 -9.15
N LEU A 560 8.32 -3.74 -10.36
CA LEU A 560 9.04 -2.67 -11.05
C LEU A 560 8.03 -1.57 -11.40
N ALA A 561 8.39 -0.33 -11.08
CA ALA A 561 7.52 0.83 -11.27
C ALA A 561 8.32 2.07 -11.73
N ARG A 562 7.60 3.09 -12.21
CA ARG A 562 8.20 4.38 -12.61
C ARG A 562 8.44 5.32 -11.42
N SER A 563 7.73 5.10 -10.31
CA SER A 563 7.85 5.86 -9.07
C SER A 563 7.81 4.95 -7.85
N ILE A 564 8.36 5.40 -6.73
CA ILE A 564 8.30 4.67 -5.45
C ILE A 564 6.87 4.59 -4.92
N THR A 565 6.04 5.61 -5.15
CA THR A 565 4.62 5.56 -4.79
C THR A 565 3.91 4.38 -5.44
N ASP A 566 4.09 4.18 -6.75
CA ASP A 566 3.48 3.04 -7.45
C ASP A 566 4.08 1.70 -6.98
N LEU A 567 5.37 1.68 -6.66
CA LEU A 567 6.04 0.51 -6.09
C LEU A 567 5.44 0.12 -4.73
N ALA A 568 5.24 1.09 -3.84
CA ALA A 568 4.71 0.92 -2.49
C ALA A 568 3.27 0.37 -2.51
N ILE A 569 2.42 0.89 -3.40
CA ILE A 569 1.03 0.43 -3.55
C ILE A 569 0.98 -1.06 -3.93
N VAL A 570 1.88 -1.51 -4.82
CA VAL A 570 1.95 -2.93 -5.19
C VAL A 570 2.52 -3.77 -4.04
N LEU A 571 3.54 -3.28 -3.31
CA LEU A 571 4.15 -3.97 -2.17
C LEU A 571 3.19 -4.16 -0.99
N ASP A 572 2.34 -3.17 -0.70
CA ASP A 572 1.29 -3.26 0.33
C ASP A 572 0.35 -4.46 0.10
N LEU A 573 0.16 -4.86 -1.16
CA LEU A 573 -0.71 -5.98 -1.54
C LEU A 573 0.05 -7.31 -1.64
N THR A 574 1.32 -7.29 -2.03
CA THR A 574 2.09 -8.47 -2.47
C THR A 574 3.02 -9.06 -1.39
N THR A 575 3.05 -8.45 -0.21
CA THR A 575 3.86 -8.88 0.93
C THR A 575 3.00 -9.45 2.05
N GLY A 576 3.52 -10.46 2.75
CA GLY A 576 2.85 -11.12 3.86
C GLY A 576 3.05 -12.63 3.90
N PHE A 577 2.45 -13.25 4.91
CA PHE A 577 2.46 -14.69 5.11
C PHE A 577 1.61 -15.41 4.05
N ASP A 578 2.18 -16.45 3.43
CA ASP A 578 1.49 -17.39 2.54
C ASP A 578 1.73 -18.82 3.06
N PRO A 579 0.69 -19.54 3.51
CA PRO A 579 0.86 -20.91 3.99
C PRO A 579 1.36 -21.90 2.93
N GLN A 580 1.35 -21.54 1.64
CA GLN A 580 1.90 -22.36 0.55
C GLN A 580 3.40 -22.14 0.33
N ASP A 581 3.99 -21.11 0.94
CA ASP A 581 5.43 -20.82 0.86
C ASP A 581 6.04 -20.78 2.27
N GLY A 582 6.77 -21.84 2.61
CA GLY A 582 7.38 -22.00 3.92
C GLY A 582 8.38 -20.90 4.29
N ASP A 583 8.97 -20.19 3.32
CA ASP A 583 9.90 -19.08 3.62
C ASP A 583 9.16 -17.85 4.17
N THR A 584 7.85 -17.73 3.89
CA THR A 584 7.03 -16.63 4.39
C THR A 584 6.62 -16.79 5.85
N GLU A 585 6.98 -17.90 6.49
CA GLU A 585 6.76 -18.15 7.93
C GLU A 585 7.31 -17.01 8.80
N VAL A 586 8.36 -16.31 8.32
CA VAL A 586 8.91 -15.12 8.97
C VAL A 586 7.88 -14.01 9.20
N MET A 587 6.75 -14.03 8.48
CA MET A 587 5.66 -13.06 8.54
C MET A 587 4.42 -13.51 9.33
N ARG A 588 4.30 -14.78 9.75
CA ARG A 588 3.03 -15.36 10.29
C ARG A 588 2.41 -14.59 11.46
N ASP A 589 3.24 -14.09 12.37
CA ASP A 589 2.81 -13.39 13.60
C ASP A 589 3.31 -11.94 13.64
N ARG A 590 3.64 -11.38 12.46
CA ARG A 590 4.07 -9.98 12.35
C ARG A 590 2.90 -9.11 11.95
N GLU A 591 2.91 -7.89 12.50
CA GLU A 591 2.11 -6.81 11.96
C GLU A 591 2.35 -6.65 10.45
N PRO A 592 1.31 -6.44 9.64
CA PRO A 592 1.46 -6.19 8.21
C PRO A 592 2.48 -5.07 7.95
N MET A 593 3.45 -5.34 7.09
CA MET A 593 4.36 -4.31 6.60
C MET A 593 3.59 -3.44 5.60
N LEU A 594 3.42 -2.16 5.96
CA LEU A 594 2.76 -1.16 5.11
C LEU A 594 3.81 -0.16 4.65
N PHE A 595 4.05 -0.15 3.34
CA PHE A 595 5.01 0.67 2.63
C PHE A 595 4.47 2.07 2.33
N SER A 596 3.23 2.18 1.83
CA SER A 596 2.69 3.49 1.44
C SER A 596 2.60 4.48 2.60
N PRO A 597 2.17 4.08 3.82
CA PRO A 597 2.17 4.97 4.99
C PRO A 597 3.54 5.43 5.46
N ALA A 598 4.62 4.72 5.12
CA ALA A 598 5.98 5.11 5.47
C ALA A 598 6.60 6.11 4.48
N LEU A 599 5.94 6.37 3.36
CA LEU A 599 6.44 7.35 2.39
C LEU A 599 6.41 8.75 3.02
N GLY A 600 7.55 9.44 2.95
CA GLY A 600 7.72 10.77 3.53
C GLY A 600 8.06 10.79 5.02
N SER A 601 8.12 9.63 5.70
CA SER A 601 8.51 9.56 7.11
C SER A 601 10.02 9.64 7.34
N ALA A 602 10.83 9.37 6.31
CA ALA A 602 12.28 9.38 6.38
C ALA A 602 12.87 10.73 5.96
N SER A 603 13.96 11.12 6.62
CA SER A 603 14.80 12.26 6.25
C SER A 603 16.19 11.78 5.84
N LEU A 604 16.81 12.45 4.87
CA LEU A 604 18.21 12.18 4.48
C LEU A 604 19.22 12.78 5.47
N GLN A 605 18.80 13.69 6.33
CA GLN A 605 19.68 14.40 7.25
C GLN A 605 20.29 13.44 8.28
N GLY A 606 21.63 13.30 8.24
CA GLY A 606 22.38 12.47 9.19
C GLY A 606 22.33 10.97 8.90
N ILE A 607 21.70 10.54 7.80
CA ILE A 607 21.71 9.14 7.38
C ILE A 607 23.12 8.74 6.93
N ARG A 608 23.62 7.63 7.45
CA ARG A 608 24.97 7.12 7.19
C ARG A 608 24.95 6.01 6.15
N ILE A 609 25.48 6.33 4.98
CA ILE A 609 25.49 5.48 3.79
C ILE A 609 26.89 4.89 3.61
N GLY A 610 26.99 3.57 3.68
CA GLY A 610 28.21 2.82 3.39
C GLY A 610 28.44 2.68 1.89
N ARG A 611 29.42 3.39 1.35
CA ARG A 611 29.90 3.21 -0.02
C ARG A 611 30.76 1.95 -0.10
N LEU A 612 30.29 0.93 -0.81
CA LEU A 612 31.01 -0.34 -0.94
C LEU A 612 32.06 -0.28 -2.06
N ASP A 613 33.31 0.07 -1.71
CA ASP A 613 34.37 0.36 -2.69
C ASP A 613 34.76 -0.83 -3.56
N ALA A 614 34.66 -2.06 -3.04
CA ALA A 614 35.00 -3.27 -3.78
C ALA A 614 34.20 -3.42 -5.09
N TYR A 615 32.98 -2.88 -5.16
CA TYR A 615 32.15 -2.91 -6.36
C TYR A 615 32.30 -1.68 -7.26
N LEU A 616 33.07 -0.68 -6.84
CA LEU A 616 33.37 0.52 -7.63
C LEU A 616 34.71 0.40 -8.36
N VAL A 617 35.72 -0.20 -7.71
CA VAL A 617 37.08 -0.31 -8.27
C VAL A 617 37.09 -0.98 -9.65
N ASP A 618 36.29 -2.04 -9.82
CA ASP A 618 36.21 -2.81 -11.07
C ASP A 618 35.08 -2.35 -12.01
N ALA A 619 34.38 -1.26 -11.67
CA ALA A 619 33.33 -0.72 -12.51
C ALA A 619 33.86 0.07 -13.70
N GLU A 620 33.12 0.06 -14.81
CA GLU A 620 33.43 0.87 -15.98
C GLU A 620 33.46 2.37 -15.62
N PRO A 621 34.31 3.18 -16.28
CA PRO A 621 34.43 4.60 -15.96
C PRO A 621 33.11 5.37 -15.98
N ALA A 622 32.19 5.02 -16.90
CA ALA A 622 30.87 5.65 -16.98
C ALA A 622 30.00 5.32 -15.74
N VAL A 623 30.07 4.08 -15.24
CA VAL A 623 29.36 3.66 -14.02
C VAL A 623 29.97 4.33 -12.81
N GLN A 624 31.31 4.36 -12.70
CA GLN A 624 32.01 5.07 -11.63
C GLN A 624 31.58 6.53 -11.57
N ALA A 625 31.60 7.23 -12.71
CA ALA A 625 31.22 8.65 -12.77
C ALA A 625 29.78 8.91 -12.28
N LEU A 626 28.82 8.08 -12.71
CA LEU A 626 27.43 8.22 -12.29
C LEU A 626 27.24 7.94 -10.79
N ILE A 627 27.89 6.91 -10.26
CA ILE A 627 27.78 6.57 -8.84
C ILE A 627 28.47 7.62 -7.95
N GLU A 628 29.62 8.14 -8.36
CA GLU A 628 30.31 9.22 -7.65
C GLU A 628 29.48 10.52 -7.64
N GLN A 629 28.82 10.82 -8.76
CA GLN A 629 27.87 11.93 -8.83
C GLN A 629 26.69 11.69 -7.87
N ALA A 630 26.15 10.47 -7.81
CA ALA A 630 25.07 10.13 -6.89
C ALA A 630 25.49 10.29 -5.43
N PHE A 631 26.68 9.81 -5.03
CA PHE A 631 27.19 10.01 -3.68
C PHE A 631 27.38 11.49 -3.33
N THR A 632 27.93 12.27 -4.27
CA THR A 632 28.06 13.72 -4.09
C THR A 632 26.69 14.36 -3.87
N GLN A 633 25.68 13.98 -4.66
CA GLN A 633 24.33 14.50 -4.52
C GLN A 633 23.70 14.11 -3.17
N LEU A 634 23.84 12.86 -2.75
CA LEU A 634 23.34 12.40 -1.44
C LEU A 634 23.97 13.19 -0.28
N GLN A 635 25.26 13.53 -0.38
CA GLN A 635 25.93 14.40 0.60
C GLN A 635 25.33 15.81 0.62
N THR A 636 25.02 16.40 -0.55
CA THR A 636 24.35 17.71 -0.60
C THR A 636 22.95 17.71 -0.01
N LEU A 637 22.28 16.54 -0.01
CA LEU A 637 20.97 16.34 0.59
C LEU A 637 21.02 16.02 2.10
N GLY A 638 22.21 16.00 2.69
CA GLY A 638 22.41 15.86 4.14
C GLY A 638 22.82 14.46 4.63
N ALA A 639 23.03 13.50 3.71
CA ALA A 639 23.53 12.17 4.07
C ALA A 639 25.05 12.17 4.29
N GLU A 640 25.53 11.29 5.15
CA GLU A 640 26.93 11.03 5.39
C GLU A 640 27.37 9.80 4.59
N VAL A 641 28.17 9.99 3.54
CA VAL A 641 28.71 8.88 2.73
C VAL A 641 30.08 8.48 3.29
N VAL A 642 30.21 7.22 3.68
CA VAL A 642 31.42 6.65 4.30
C VAL A 642 31.91 5.47 3.47
N SER A 643 33.19 5.48 3.11
CA SER A 643 33.84 4.32 2.45
C SER A 643 33.81 3.10 3.39
N MET A 644 33.39 1.96 2.87
CA MET A 644 33.32 0.72 3.64
C MET A 644 33.85 -0.49 2.86
N SER A 645 34.24 -1.51 3.63
CA SER A 645 34.60 -2.83 3.12
C SER A 645 33.99 -3.91 4.01
N ILE A 646 33.64 -5.04 3.39
CA ILE A 646 33.21 -6.25 4.08
C ILE A 646 34.41 -7.21 4.05
N PRO A 647 34.97 -7.62 5.20
CA PRO A 647 36.07 -8.57 5.23
C PRO A 647 35.73 -9.87 4.49
N ASP A 648 36.70 -10.38 3.72
CA ASP A 648 36.58 -11.64 2.96
C ASP A 648 35.37 -11.74 2.01
N MET A 649 34.77 -10.60 1.63
CA MET A 649 33.53 -10.53 0.84
C MET A 649 33.56 -11.41 -0.41
N ALA A 650 34.65 -11.36 -1.19
CA ALA A 650 34.77 -12.13 -2.42
C ALA A 650 34.70 -13.65 -2.17
N ALA A 651 35.35 -14.14 -1.11
CA ALA A 651 35.32 -15.55 -0.74
C ALA A 651 33.94 -15.95 -0.21
N LEU A 652 33.34 -15.13 0.67
CA LEU A 652 32.00 -15.36 1.20
C LEU A 652 30.96 -15.43 0.07
N ILE A 653 31.01 -14.50 -0.88
CA ILE A 653 30.13 -14.50 -2.06
C ILE A 653 30.35 -15.75 -2.93
N SER A 654 31.61 -16.07 -3.23
CA SER A 654 31.92 -17.24 -4.08
C SER A 654 31.44 -18.56 -3.48
N ASN A 655 31.39 -18.65 -2.14
CA ASN A 655 31.03 -19.88 -1.44
C ASN A 655 29.52 -19.98 -1.12
N SER A 656 28.73 -18.92 -1.32
CA SER A 656 27.34 -18.83 -0.83
C SER A 656 26.26 -18.93 -1.92
N GLY A 657 26.66 -19.10 -3.18
CA GLY A 657 25.74 -19.26 -4.31
C GLY A 657 25.12 -20.65 -4.37
N LEU A 658 23.80 -20.72 -4.61
CA LEU A 658 23.04 -21.97 -4.58
C LEU A 658 22.38 -22.35 -5.91
N ILE A 659 22.39 -21.44 -6.90
CA ILE A 659 21.76 -21.68 -8.22
C ILE A 659 22.21 -23.02 -8.84
N GLY A 660 23.51 -23.31 -8.84
CA GLY A 660 24.04 -24.56 -9.40
C GLY A 660 23.71 -25.81 -8.59
N HIS A 661 23.30 -25.66 -7.33
CA HIS A 661 22.85 -26.76 -6.48
C HIS A 661 21.34 -27.01 -6.64
N GLU A 662 20.55 -25.96 -6.78
CA GLU A 662 19.09 -26.05 -6.64
C GLU A 662 18.35 -26.19 -7.97
N PHE A 663 18.83 -25.54 -9.04
CA PHE A 663 18.02 -25.29 -10.25
C PHE A 663 17.37 -26.54 -10.86
N GLU A 664 18.11 -27.64 -11.02
CA GLU A 664 17.55 -28.86 -11.62
C GLU A 664 16.41 -29.43 -10.77
N THR A 665 16.65 -29.59 -9.47
CA THR A 665 15.67 -30.15 -8.53
C THR A 665 14.44 -29.25 -8.45
N ASP A 666 14.66 -27.95 -8.35
CA ASP A 666 13.60 -26.95 -8.22
C ASP A 666 12.73 -26.89 -9.49
N LEU A 667 13.35 -26.84 -10.68
CA LEU A 667 12.61 -26.81 -11.94
C LEU A 667 11.81 -28.11 -12.15
N ASN A 668 12.43 -29.27 -11.92
CA ASN A 668 11.75 -30.57 -12.07
C ASN A 668 10.56 -30.68 -11.10
N THR A 669 10.75 -30.26 -9.85
CA THR A 669 9.69 -30.28 -8.83
C THR A 669 8.55 -29.32 -9.20
N TYR A 670 8.88 -28.12 -9.67
CA TYR A 670 7.91 -27.13 -10.13
C TYR A 670 7.08 -27.68 -11.31
N LEU A 671 7.73 -28.23 -12.34
CA LEU A 671 7.03 -28.78 -13.51
C LEU A 671 6.14 -29.96 -13.12
N GLN A 672 6.59 -30.82 -12.20
CA GLN A 672 5.77 -31.91 -11.68
C GLN A 672 4.56 -31.40 -10.90
N THR A 673 4.73 -30.35 -10.09
CA THR A 673 3.70 -29.82 -9.19
C THR A 673 2.59 -29.08 -9.95
N PHE A 674 2.97 -28.20 -10.88
CA PHE A 674 2.03 -27.27 -11.52
C PHE A 674 1.49 -27.76 -12.85
N SER A 675 1.81 -28.99 -13.23
CA SER A 675 1.32 -29.57 -14.47
C SER A 675 -0.08 -30.21 -14.35
N SER A 676 -0.84 -30.19 -15.45
CA SER A 676 -1.99 -31.07 -15.67
C SER A 676 -1.71 -32.32 -16.53
N THR A 677 -0.51 -32.43 -17.13
CA THR A 677 -0.06 -33.53 -18.01
C THR A 677 1.40 -33.95 -17.70
N ASP A 678 1.99 -34.89 -18.43
CA ASP A 678 3.44 -35.13 -18.29
C ASP A 678 4.20 -33.97 -18.97
N TYR A 679 5.19 -33.38 -18.29
CA TYR A 679 6.12 -32.37 -18.85
C TYR A 679 7.57 -32.82 -18.70
N PRO A 680 8.48 -32.30 -19.55
CA PRO A 680 9.87 -32.75 -19.57
C PRO A 680 10.63 -32.37 -18.29
N THR A 681 11.55 -33.23 -17.87
CA THR A 681 12.60 -32.86 -16.90
C THR A 681 13.61 -31.89 -17.53
N LEU A 682 14.47 -31.27 -16.73
CA LEU A 682 15.57 -30.45 -17.24
C LEU A 682 16.45 -31.23 -18.22
N GLU A 683 16.76 -32.49 -17.94
CA GLU A 683 17.52 -33.38 -18.85
C GLU A 683 16.82 -33.49 -20.21
N ALA A 684 15.51 -33.76 -20.22
CA ALA A 684 14.73 -33.84 -21.45
C ALA A 684 14.62 -32.49 -22.18
N ILE A 685 14.59 -31.37 -21.46
CA ILE A 685 14.66 -30.02 -22.05
C ILE A 685 16.02 -29.82 -22.74
N VAL A 686 17.12 -30.19 -22.09
CA VAL A 686 18.48 -30.12 -22.67
C VAL A 686 18.59 -31.00 -23.91
N ASP A 687 18.12 -32.25 -23.85
CA ASP A 687 18.15 -33.18 -24.98
C ASP A 687 17.32 -32.71 -26.18
N SER A 688 16.24 -31.97 -25.94
CA SER A 688 15.37 -31.46 -27.00
C SER A 688 16.04 -30.39 -27.87
N GLY A 689 17.01 -29.65 -27.33
CA GLY A 689 17.59 -28.47 -27.98
C GLY A 689 16.61 -27.30 -28.19
N LEU A 690 15.41 -27.33 -27.58
CA LEU A 690 14.37 -26.31 -27.75
C LEU A 690 14.54 -25.13 -26.78
N TYR A 691 15.76 -24.59 -26.69
CA TYR A 691 16.14 -23.43 -25.90
C TYR A 691 17.17 -22.58 -26.64
N HIS A 692 17.44 -21.36 -26.17
CA HIS A 692 18.34 -20.43 -26.84
C HIS A 692 19.81 -20.73 -26.50
N ASP A 693 20.72 -20.52 -27.45
CA ASP A 693 22.17 -20.76 -27.28
C ASP A 693 22.78 -20.03 -26.07
N ALA A 694 22.20 -18.89 -25.69
CA ALA A 694 22.63 -18.09 -24.54
C ALA A 694 22.53 -18.82 -23.20
N VAL A 695 21.55 -19.74 -23.03
CA VAL A 695 21.37 -20.52 -21.80
C VAL A 695 21.95 -21.93 -21.91
N ALA A 696 22.33 -22.37 -23.12
CA ALA A 696 22.82 -23.73 -23.38
C ALA A 696 23.92 -24.21 -22.42
N PRO A 697 24.99 -23.43 -22.15
CA PRO A 697 26.07 -23.89 -21.27
C PRO A 697 25.65 -24.02 -19.81
N LEU A 698 24.67 -23.22 -19.38
CA LEU A 698 24.16 -23.22 -18.01
C LEU A 698 23.19 -24.39 -17.81
N LEU A 699 22.22 -24.57 -18.72
CA LEU A 699 21.29 -25.71 -18.66
C LEU A 699 22.04 -27.05 -18.74
N THR A 700 22.99 -27.19 -19.66
CA THR A 700 23.80 -28.42 -19.79
C THR A 700 24.59 -28.71 -18.52
N ARG A 701 25.15 -27.68 -17.89
CA ARG A 701 25.89 -27.83 -16.64
C ARG A 701 24.98 -28.25 -15.50
N SER A 702 23.80 -27.63 -15.38
CA SER A 702 22.84 -27.95 -14.32
C SER A 702 22.26 -29.34 -14.49
N ALA A 703 21.92 -29.77 -15.71
CA ALA A 703 21.43 -31.13 -15.98
C ALA A 703 22.49 -32.22 -15.73
N ALA A 704 23.77 -31.87 -15.80
CA ALA A 704 24.88 -32.78 -15.52
C ALA A 704 25.42 -32.66 -14.08
N ALA A 705 24.82 -31.82 -13.23
CA ALA A 705 25.33 -31.54 -11.90
C ALA A 705 24.96 -32.67 -10.94
N GLU A 706 25.96 -33.29 -10.32
CA GLU A 706 25.72 -34.21 -9.21
C GLU A 706 25.36 -33.43 -7.95
N GLN A 707 24.22 -33.78 -7.34
CA GLN A 707 23.77 -33.22 -6.08
C GLN A 707 24.69 -33.68 -4.95
N ASP A 708 25.44 -32.75 -4.36
CA ASP A 708 26.33 -32.97 -3.23
C ASP A 708 25.77 -32.27 -1.98
N PRO A 709 25.12 -33.02 -1.06
CA PRO A 709 24.56 -32.45 0.16
C PRO A 709 25.59 -31.75 1.04
N GLN A 710 26.86 -32.20 1.05
CA GLN A 710 27.89 -31.59 1.86
C GLN A 710 28.28 -30.21 1.31
N ARG A 711 28.43 -30.08 -0.01
CA ARG A 711 28.65 -28.78 -0.65
C ARG A 711 27.46 -27.85 -0.49
N TYR A 712 26.24 -28.36 -0.61
CA TYR A 712 25.03 -27.60 -0.36
C TYR A 712 25.00 -27.04 1.08
N HIS A 713 25.22 -27.89 2.09
CA HIS A 713 25.28 -27.45 3.49
C HIS A 713 26.40 -26.45 3.76
N ALA A 714 27.57 -26.61 3.12
CA ALA A 714 28.66 -25.65 3.23
C ALA A 714 28.28 -24.29 2.61
N ALA A 715 27.59 -24.29 1.46
CA ALA A 715 27.11 -23.06 0.83
C ALA A 715 26.04 -22.36 1.67
N MET A 716 25.12 -23.12 2.27
CA MET A 716 24.15 -22.59 3.23
C MET A 716 24.82 -21.92 4.43
N ALA A 717 25.82 -22.57 5.03
CA ALA A 717 26.59 -21.98 6.13
C ALA A 717 27.32 -20.69 5.70
N ALA A 718 27.92 -20.69 4.51
CA ALA A 718 28.59 -19.50 3.98
C ALA A 718 27.65 -18.31 3.75
N ARG A 719 26.35 -18.54 3.51
CA ARG A 719 25.34 -17.47 3.45
C ARG A 719 25.12 -16.83 4.81
N ASP A 720 25.06 -17.63 5.87
CA ASP A 720 24.92 -17.10 7.24
C ASP A 720 26.17 -16.31 7.66
N ASP A 721 27.36 -16.81 7.29
CA ASP A 721 28.61 -16.06 7.46
C ASP A 721 28.60 -14.73 6.70
N LEU A 722 28.08 -14.71 5.45
CA LEU A 722 27.93 -13.49 4.67
C LEU A 722 26.98 -12.49 5.33
N LYS A 723 25.81 -12.94 5.81
CA LYS A 723 24.85 -12.08 6.54
C LYS A 723 25.50 -11.48 7.78
N GLN A 724 26.25 -12.28 8.54
CA GLN A 724 26.96 -11.81 9.73
C GLN A 724 28.05 -10.79 9.37
N ALA A 725 28.81 -11.03 8.30
CA ALA A 725 29.85 -10.12 7.84
C ALA A 725 29.28 -8.75 7.40
N ILE A 726 28.16 -8.74 6.68
CA ILE A 726 27.45 -7.51 6.30
C ILE A 726 27.03 -6.73 7.55
N ASN A 727 26.31 -7.37 8.46
CA ASN A 727 25.84 -6.72 9.70
C ASN A 727 27.00 -6.19 10.53
N THR A 728 28.07 -6.98 10.69
CA THR A 728 29.27 -6.56 11.45
C THR A 728 29.92 -5.33 10.83
N ALA A 729 30.03 -5.29 9.50
CA ALA A 729 30.59 -4.14 8.79
C ALA A 729 29.72 -2.89 8.92
N MET A 730 28.39 -3.05 8.85
CA MET A 730 27.44 -1.95 9.08
C MET A 730 27.50 -1.43 10.52
N ASP A 731 27.52 -2.33 11.51
CA ASP A 731 27.57 -1.97 12.93
C ASP A 731 28.87 -1.25 13.30
N ALA A 732 30.01 -1.73 12.79
CA ALA A 732 31.32 -1.17 13.07
C ALA A 732 31.45 0.30 12.62
N GLN A 733 30.66 0.72 11.63
CA GLN A 733 30.66 2.07 11.09
C GLN A 733 29.35 2.82 11.33
N GLN A 734 28.42 2.23 12.11
CA GLN A 734 27.08 2.77 12.39
C GLN A 734 26.36 3.18 11.11
N LEU A 735 26.28 2.27 10.14
CA LEU A 735 25.63 2.50 8.85
C LEU A 735 24.14 2.16 8.92
N ASP A 736 23.33 3.01 8.29
CA ASP A 736 21.91 2.77 8.09
C ASP A 736 21.68 1.85 6.88
N LEU A 737 22.48 2.03 5.82
CA LEU A 737 22.45 1.20 4.61
C LEU A 737 23.79 1.15 3.90
N ILE A 738 23.91 0.24 2.94
CA ILE A 738 25.04 0.14 2.01
C ILE A 738 24.57 0.56 0.62
N ALA A 739 25.40 1.28 -0.12
CA ALA A 739 25.12 1.71 -1.48
C ALA A 739 26.24 1.34 -2.46
N TYR A 740 25.85 0.85 -3.64
CA TYR A 740 26.76 0.38 -4.70
C TYR A 740 26.06 0.33 -6.06
N PRO A 741 26.80 0.26 -7.18
CA PRO A 741 26.17 0.04 -8.49
C PRO A 741 25.50 -1.34 -8.55
N PRO A 742 24.25 -1.46 -9.05
CA PRO A 742 23.59 -2.76 -9.24
C PRO A 742 24.38 -3.72 -10.14
N ILE A 743 25.16 -3.17 -11.07
CA ILE A 743 26.07 -3.88 -11.96
C ILE A 743 27.24 -2.97 -12.36
N SER A 744 28.41 -3.54 -12.59
CA SER A 744 29.66 -2.79 -12.78
C SER A 744 29.90 -2.29 -14.22
N ALA A 745 28.96 -2.51 -15.14
CA ALA A 745 29.08 -2.10 -16.55
C ALA A 745 27.78 -1.49 -17.08
N MET A 746 27.90 -0.59 -18.05
CA MET A 746 26.74 -0.07 -18.78
C MET A 746 26.07 -1.18 -19.62
N PRO A 747 24.82 -0.98 -20.09
CA PRO A 747 24.18 -1.92 -21.00
C PRO A 747 25.06 -2.16 -22.24
N VAL A 748 25.22 -3.42 -22.61
CA VAL A 748 25.91 -3.83 -23.86
C VAL A 748 24.97 -3.87 -25.06
N LEU A 749 25.54 -3.95 -26.27
CA LEU A 749 24.74 -4.12 -27.48
C LEU A 749 24.02 -5.47 -27.46
N THR A 750 22.85 -5.56 -28.10
CA THR A 750 22.14 -6.83 -28.24
C THR A 750 23.01 -7.86 -28.96
N GLY A 751 23.08 -9.08 -28.42
CA GLY A 751 23.94 -10.15 -28.92
C GLY A 751 25.32 -10.24 -28.23
N GLU A 752 25.68 -9.26 -27.40
CA GLU A 752 26.88 -9.32 -26.56
C GLU A 752 26.56 -9.90 -25.17
N ASN A 753 27.59 -10.43 -24.50
CA ASN A 753 27.47 -10.84 -23.11
C ASN A 753 27.61 -9.62 -22.20
N GLN A 754 26.65 -9.41 -21.30
CA GLN A 754 26.73 -8.35 -20.30
C GLN A 754 27.80 -8.69 -19.24
N PRO A 755 28.89 -7.90 -19.11
CA PRO A 755 29.87 -8.09 -18.05
C PRO A 755 29.40 -7.45 -16.73
N GLY A 756 30.12 -7.76 -15.66
CA GLY A 756 29.89 -7.21 -14.33
C GLY A 756 28.92 -8.03 -13.50
N ASN A 757 29.21 -8.16 -12.20
CA ASN A 757 28.34 -8.88 -11.27
C ASN A 757 28.49 -8.30 -9.85
N ASN A 758 27.47 -7.55 -9.42
CA ASN A 758 27.31 -7.13 -8.03
C ASN A 758 26.06 -7.75 -7.38
N CYS A 759 25.38 -8.66 -8.08
CA CYS A 759 24.06 -9.11 -7.69
C CYS A 759 24.08 -10.06 -6.49
N SER A 760 25.21 -10.75 -6.27
CA SER A 760 25.33 -11.81 -5.27
C SER A 760 25.23 -11.31 -3.83
N LEU A 761 25.50 -10.03 -3.53
CA LEU A 761 25.49 -9.55 -2.14
C LEU A 761 24.09 -9.66 -1.53
N SER A 762 23.07 -9.05 -2.15
CA SER A 762 21.66 -9.16 -1.74
C SER A 762 21.04 -10.52 -2.09
N GLY A 763 21.44 -11.12 -3.23
CA GLY A 763 20.97 -12.45 -3.63
C GLY A 763 21.37 -13.54 -2.64
N ASN A 764 22.60 -13.50 -2.13
CA ASN A 764 23.14 -14.53 -1.26
C ASN A 764 22.86 -14.29 0.22
N SER A 765 22.74 -13.03 0.65
CA SER A 765 22.36 -12.70 2.03
C SER A 765 20.85 -12.80 2.28
N GLY A 766 20.03 -12.64 1.24
CA GLY A 766 18.58 -12.51 1.38
C GLY A 766 18.13 -11.14 1.90
N PHE A 767 19.04 -10.16 1.96
CA PHE A 767 18.75 -8.79 2.41
C PHE A 767 18.02 -8.00 1.31
N PRO A 768 17.20 -7.01 1.69
CA PRO A 768 16.45 -6.21 0.74
C PRO A 768 17.35 -5.23 0.01
N ALA A 769 17.11 -5.07 -1.29
CA ALA A 769 17.88 -4.17 -2.14
C ALA A 769 16.99 -3.41 -3.12
N LEU A 770 17.06 -2.08 -3.05
CA LEU A 770 16.30 -1.15 -3.87
C LEU A 770 17.21 -0.55 -4.94
N SER A 771 16.84 -0.68 -6.22
CA SER A 771 17.48 0.05 -7.32
C SER A 771 16.71 1.33 -7.60
N LEU A 772 17.41 2.47 -7.59
CA LEU A 772 16.87 3.81 -7.85
C LEU A 772 17.56 4.47 -9.04
N PRO A 773 16.83 5.18 -9.93
CA PRO A 773 17.42 5.99 -10.98
C PRO A 773 18.40 7.04 -10.46
N ILE A 774 19.59 7.14 -11.05
CA ILE A 774 20.58 8.18 -10.70
C ILE A 774 21.03 9.05 -11.89
N GLY A 775 20.48 8.80 -13.07
CA GLY A 775 20.73 9.60 -14.26
C GLY A 775 21.12 8.76 -15.46
N PHE A 776 21.85 9.38 -16.38
CA PHE A 776 22.16 8.86 -17.70
C PHE A 776 23.63 9.09 -18.03
N SER A 777 24.25 8.09 -18.65
CA SER A 777 25.57 8.22 -19.25
C SER A 777 25.59 9.21 -20.42
N ASP A 778 26.79 9.57 -20.89
CA ASP A 778 26.98 10.46 -22.05
C ASP A 778 26.36 9.91 -23.35
N THR A 779 26.11 8.60 -23.43
CA THR A 779 25.43 7.96 -24.57
C THR A 779 23.91 7.90 -24.42
N GLY A 780 23.35 8.45 -23.33
CA GLY A 780 21.91 8.50 -23.09
C GLY A 780 21.31 7.21 -22.50
N LEU A 781 22.13 6.25 -22.07
CA LEU A 781 21.68 5.06 -21.35
C LEU A 781 21.58 5.32 -19.85
N PRO A 782 20.50 4.89 -19.18
CA PRO A 782 20.34 5.10 -17.74
C PRO A 782 21.19 4.14 -16.91
N MET A 783 21.40 4.52 -15.65
CA MET A 783 21.94 3.66 -14.60
C MET A 783 21.19 3.92 -13.29
N GLY A 784 21.24 2.94 -12.38
CA GLY A 784 20.70 3.05 -11.03
C GLY A 784 21.77 2.98 -9.95
N LEU A 785 21.41 3.40 -8.73
CA LEU A 785 22.13 3.12 -7.50
C LEU A 785 21.37 2.06 -6.73
N GLU A 786 22.06 1.04 -6.26
CA GLU A 786 21.49 0.04 -5.36
C GLU A 786 21.68 0.46 -3.92
N LEU A 787 20.60 0.44 -3.14
CA LEU A 787 20.58 0.62 -1.70
C LEU A 787 20.25 -0.72 -1.05
N LEU A 788 21.14 -1.24 -0.21
CA LEU A 788 20.97 -2.47 0.54
C LEU A 788 20.64 -2.13 2.00
N GLY A 789 19.44 -2.55 2.43
CA GLY A 789 19.00 -2.46 3.82
C GLY A 789 19.40 -3.68 4.64
N ARG A 790 19.06 -3.66 5.93
CA ARG A 790 19.16 -4.85 6.78
C ARG A 790 18.00 -5.79 6.47
N TYR A 791 18.16 -7.06 6.84
CA TYR A 791 17.08 -8.03 6.70
C TYR A 791 15.80 -7.53 7.40
N LEU A 792 14.69 -7.52 6.66
CA LEU A 792 13.37 -7.03 7.05
C LEU A 792 13.28 -5.52 7.35
N SER A 793 14.23 -4.71 6.85
CA SER A 793 14.14 -3.24 6.88
C SER A 793 13.59 -2.67 5.55
N ASP A 794 12.74 -3.44 4.86
CA ASP A 794 12.23 -3.12 3.52
C ASP A 794 11.42 -1.81 3.50
N VAL A 795 10.61 -1.58 4.54
CA VAL A 795 9.76 -0.39 4.68
C VAL A 795 10.63 0.86 4.87
N GLU A 796 11.62 0.80 5.76
CA GLU A 796 12.56 1.90 6.00
C GLU A 796 13.43 2.19 4.78
N LEU A 797 13.88 1.12 4.09
CA LEU A 797 14.65 1.24 2.86
C LEU A 797 13.85 1.95 1.76
N LEU A 798 12.57 1.62 1.61
CA LEU A 798 11.70 2.26 0.63
C LEU A 798 11.37 3.71 1.01
N ALA A 799 11.09 3.97 2.29
CA ALA A 799 10.84 5.33 2.80
C ALA A 799 12.04 6.27 2.55
N LEU A 800 13.25 5.77 2.75
CA LEU A 800 14.46 6.53 2.45
C LEU A 800 14.68 6.69 0.94
N GLY A 801 14.41 5.64 0.16
CA GLY A 801 14.40 5.74 -1.30
C GLY A 801 13.44 6.82 -1.80
N TYR A 802 12.26 6.93 -1.19
CA TYR A 802 11.28 7.97 -1.49
C TYR A 802 11.83 9.36 -1.19
N ALA A 803 12.49 9.55 -0.04
CA ALA A 803 13.14 10.82 0.28
C ALA A 803 14.19 11.21 -0.77
N ILE A 804 14.94 10.23 -1.31
CA ILE A 804 15.90 10.45 -2.42
C ILE A 804 15.18 10.82 -3.71
N GLU A 805 14.17 10.05 -4.12
CA GLU A 805 13.40 10.27 -5.35
C GLU A 805 12.76 11.67 -5.38
N GLN A 806 12.14 12.09 -4.27
CA GLN A 806 11.47 13.39 -4.17
C GLN A 806 12.47 14.56 -4.12
N SER A 807 13.64 14.36 -3.50
CA SER A 807 14.67 15.40 -3.41
C SER A 807 15.52 15.52 -4.68
N TRP A 808 15.62 14.43 -5.46
CA TRP A 808 16.44 14.33 -6.66
C TRP A 808 15.81 13.44 -7.73
N PRO A 809 14.72 13.91 -8.40
CA PRO A 809 14.00 13.10 -9.38
C PRO A 809 14.84 12.88 -10.65
N GLN A 810 15.16 11.62 -10.96
CA GLN A 810 15.97 11.24 -12.13
C GLN A 810 15.20 10.48 -13.23
N ARG A 811 13.94 10.13 -12.98
CA ARG A 811 13.05 9.47 -13.94
C ARG A 811 12.82 10.35 -15.18
N ARG A 812 12.96 9.78 -16.38
CA ARG A 812 12.61 10.43 -17.68
C ARG A 812 12.03 9.39 -18.62
N ALA A 813 10.91 9.66 -19.28
CA ALA A 813 10.34 8.76 -20.27
C ALA A 813 11.30 8.48 -21.46
N PRO A 814 11.31 7.26 -22.04
CA PRO A 814 12.16 6.95 -23.18
C PRO A 814 11.68 7.67 -24.45
N ALA A 815 12.60 8.33 -25.17
CA ALA A 815 12.27 9.07 -26.39
C ALA A 815 11.91 8.19 -27.59
N THR A 816 12.17 6.88 -27.53
CA THR A 816 11.85 5.95 -28.63
C THR A 816 10.39 5.50 -28.63
N THR A 817 9.67 5.75 -27.54
CA THR A 817 8.25 5.42 -27.35
C THR A 817 7.45 6.63 -26.84
N PRO A 818 7.35 7.71 -27.63
CA PRO A 818 6.70 8.94 -27.21
C PRO A 818 5.19 8.79 -26.96
#